data_AF-A0A9X3H1X2-F1
#
_entry.id   AF-A0A9X3H1X2-F1
#
_cell.length_a   1.000
_cell.length_b   1.000
_cell.length_c   1.000
_cell.angle_alpha   90.00
_cell.angle_beta   90.00
_cell.angle_gamma   90.00
#
_symmetry.space_group_name_H-M   'P 1'
#
loop_
_entity.id
_entity.type
_entity.pdbx_description
1 polymer ?
#
loop_
_entity_poly.entity_id
_entity_poly.type
_entity_poly.pdbx_seq_one_letter_code
_entity_poly.pdbx_strand_id
1 'polypeptide(L)'
;MGVKKHFPRGSEWRQWDLHIHTPASFHWKGERFSASGCTSRDNELIDEMITAINDTAPAVYAIQDYWGFDGWFALKRRLSEGTGPGLEKTVFPGIELRLAAPIQGRLNAHVLFSDEIPDQHLKDFLSALKLEITGQPLSPHALIAYARAANADKLKTHSFEKAEVMASDETALRAGYVIAELNVDSYKAAVRAVPDGMALGFMPFETNDGLASVKHQEHYAYAIGLFDSSPIFETRKEGLWNAFVGRKCPENESFFDAFQESIGGIPRLPVSGSDAHQLRGTAGDNNARGYGDFPSQRITWIKADPTWRGLQQAIKEPFKRCHIGLTPPKLQRISANKTFYIDTVSLSKVDGSSLAETWFDGCAIPFNADLVAIIGNKGSGKSALADVLALVGNSQEHAHFSFLKADRFRGKAGEPARQFYGKLDWLAGEPSQANLAANPAPDRVEMVRYVPQGRFEALCNEHVTGKSENFERELRSVIFSHIPAEDRLGALDFDQLIEAQESTLRARLDEARKNLVTLNRLIAGTEDQLHPSIRKNIEEQIHLKSVQLAELELSKPPAIAAPAETLTPDQETAAATLAEISTAIAALADEEKAIGEALTRLSAQRKAARDVLERFALIREQIAAAGTEIAGQLELLGLRLPDILTFEINEGKVREVDSGAEREMGTLAARIEAIKKERADHSGRAEQATEALNGPQRAYQDHLNAMKTWQMSVGEIEGAPDVPDSKLGLEARLSQLDQLPRILDERRAQRTVLAAQIFHILALQRDQRQKLFEPLQKVISENSLIRDEYRLQFRSHLAAYHDLVSERLFSLVKQSIGELRGEDESRAAIRARVEAQDLDTEAGALALADDLHKLLHDAARQRASDQADLNGLMRKDRAPTEVYDLIYSFEYLEPKYTLLFQDTPIEQLSPGQRGALLLIFYLLVDKKRNPIILDQPEENLDNETIVSLLVPVLNAAKENRQIIMVTHNPNLAVVCDAEQIIFAEFDRKAMCSITYLAGSIEDPALNQAVVNVLEGTKPAFDNRGNKYQ
;
A
#
# COMPACT_ATOMS: atom_id res chain seq x y z
N MET A 1 -32.06 45.19 13.13
CA MET A 1 -31.75 44.14 12.14
C MET A 1 -30.31 44.33 11.71
N GLY A 2 -29.42 43.48 12.21
CA GLY A 2 -27.97 43.61 12.03
C GLY A 2 -27.52 43.19 10.63
N VAL A 3 -26.32 43.63 10.26
CA VAL A 3 -25.57 43.15 9.10
C VAL A 3 -25.57 41.62 9.12
N LYS A 4 -26.00 40.97 8.04
CA LYS A 4 -25.89 39.51 7.90
C LYS A 4 -24.42 39.14 8.08
N LYS A 5 -24.11 38.40 9.15
CA LYS A 5 -22.75 37.92 9.40
C LYS A 5 -22.39 36.92 8.33
N HIS A 6 -21.29 37.18 7.66
CA HIS A 6 -20.70 36.27 6.67
C HIS A 6 -19.58 35.47 7.32
N PHE A 7 -19.56 34.16 7.09
CA PHE A 7 -18.60 33.22 7.70
C PHE A 7 -17.72 32.63 6.59
N PRO A 8 -16.64 33.32 6.18
CA PRO A 8 -15.88 32.93 5.00
C PRO A 8 -15.13 31.60 5.14
N ARG A 9 -14.82 31.16 6.37
CA ARG A 9 -14.25 29.82 6.66
C ARG A 9 -15.29 28.69 6.59
N GLY A 10 -16.56 29.02 6.39
CA GLY A 10 -17.65 28.06 6.42
C GLY A 10 -17.89 27.45 7.80
N SER A 11 -18.35 26.20 7.81
CA SER A 11 -18.78 25.51 9.02
C SER A 11 -17.58 25.21 9.93
N GLU A 12 -17.54 25.85 11.10
CA GLU A 12 -16.53 25.61 12.14
C GLU A 12 -17.19 25.10 13.42
N TRP A 13 -16.43 24.35 14.22
CA TRP A 13 -16.85 23.93 15.55
C TRP A 13 -17.03 25.14 16.48
N ARG A 14 -18.27 25.38 16.92
CA ARG A 14 -18.61 26.44 17.88
C ARG A 14 -19.41 25.85 19.03
N GLN A 15 -19.35 26.47 20.20
CA GLN A 15 -20.18 26.09 21.36
C GLN A 15 -21.59 26.67 21.21
N TRP A 16 -22.60 25.87 21.51
CA TRP A 16 -24.01 26.25 21.42
C TRP A 16 -24.70 25.93 22.74
N ASP A 17 -25.43 26.89 23.33
CA ASP A 17 -26.21 26.69 24.55
C ASP A 17 -27.70 26.89 24.27
N LEU A 18 -28.38 25.80 23.93
CA LEU A 18 -29.77 25.84 23.47
C LEU A 18 -30.81 25.84 24.60
N HIS A 19 -30.38 26.00 25.86
CA HIS A 19 -31.26 25.98 27.03
C HIS A 19 -30.81 27.00 28.07
N ILE A 20 -31.25 28.24 27.90
CA ILE A 20 -31.14 29.28 28.92
C ILE A 20 -32.50 29.89 29.23
N HIS A 21 -32.68 30.40 30.44
CA HIS A 21 -33.86 31.16 30.84
C HIS A 21 -33.52 32.63 31.00
N THR A 22 -34.51 33.51 30.88
CA THR A 22 -34.35 34.95 31.11
C THR A 22 -34.98 35.38 32.44
N PRO A 23 -34.77 36.63 32.89
CA PRO A 23 -35.52 37.22 34.01
C PRO A 23 -37.05 37.24 33.85
N ALA A 24 -37.59 36.98 32.65
CA ALA A 24 -39.03 36.78 32.46
C ALA A 24 -39.50 35.42 32.99
N SER A 25 -38.64 34.40 32.93
CA SER A 25 -38.95 33.01 33.24
C SER A 25 -39.44 32.81 34.67
N PHE A 26 -40.35 31.85 34.86
CA PHE A 26 -40.99 31.58 36.14
C PHE A 26 -40.01 31.13 37.24
N HIS A 27 -39.05 30.26 36.89
CA HIS A 27 -38.07 29.69 37.80
C HIS A 27 -36.78 30.53 37.94
N TRP A 28 -36.79 31.78 37.44
CA TRP A 28 -35.63 32.68 37.50
C TRP A 28 -35.16 32.93 38.93
N LYS A 29 -33.84 32.84 39.13
CA LYS A 29 -33.16 33.10 40.40
C LYS A 29 -32.57 34.50 40.38
N GLY A 30 -33.19 35.39 41.15
CA GLY A 30 -32.78 36.78 41.28
C GLY A 30 -33.89 37.71 40.81
N GLU A 31 -33.48 38.86 40.32
CA GLU A 31 -34.40 39.93 39.97
C GLU A 31 -35.13 39.62 38.64
N ARG A 32 -36.46 39.65 38.66
CA ARG A 32 -37.33 39.41 37.49
C ARG A 32 -37.79 40.71 36.86
N PHE A 33 -38.15 40.63 35.57
CA PHE A 33 -38.78 41.75 34.88
C PHE A 33 -40.08 42.17 35.54
N SER A 34 -40.38 43.46 35.46
CA SER A 34 -41.69 43.99 35.85
C SER A 34 -42.79 43.46 34.93
N ALA A 35 -44.05 43.53 35.38
CA ALA A 35 -45.20 43.07 34.60
C ALA A 35 -45.37 43.81 33.25
N SER A 36 -44.80 45.02 33.10
CA SER A 36 -44.80 45.76 31.84
C SER A 36 -43.57 45.46 30.96
N GLY A 37 -42.49 44.90 31.53
CA GLY A 37 -41.23 44.57 30.85
C GLY A 37 -40.55 45.75 30.15
N CYS A 38 -40.93 46.99 30.49
CA CYS A 38 -40.57 48.22 29.77
C CYS A 38 -40.13 49.35 30.71
N THR A 39 -39.69 49.02 31.94
CA THR A 39 -39.16 50.03 32.87
C THR A 39 -37.66 50.28 32.63
N SER A 40 -37.12 51.38 33.18
CA SER A 40 -35.67 51.65 33.14
C SER A 40 -34.86 50.51 33.76
N ARG A 41 -35.36 49.94 34.86
CA ARG A 41 -34.80 48.77 35.54
C ARG A 41 -34.82 47.52 34.67
N ASP A 42 -35.91 47.27 33.94
CA ASP A 42 -35.98 46.13 33.01
C ASP A 42 -34.93 46.29 31.90
N ASN A 43 -34.71 47.51 31.40
CA ASN A 43 -33.66 47.80 30.43
C ASN A 43 -32.26 47.51 30.99
N GLU A 44 -31.98 47.89 32.25
CA GLU A 44 -30.71 47.56 32.92
C GLU A 44 -30.50 46.05 33.02
N LEU A 45 -31.52 45.28 33.43
CA LEU A 45 -31.45 43.81 33.49
C LEU A 45 -31.23 43.16 32.11
N ILE A 46 -31.85 43.69 31.06
CA ILE A 46 -31.63 43.20 29.68
C ILE A 46 -30.21 43.54 29.22
N ASP A 47 -29.68 44.70 29.58
CA ASP A 47 -28.30 45.10 29.23
C ASP A 47 -27.27 44.21 29.94
N GLU A 48 -27.50 43.86 31.21
CA GLU A 48 -26.71 42.87 31.94
C GLU A 48 -26.80 41.49 31.31
N MET A 49 -27.99 41.09 30.84
CA MET A 49 -28.22 39.84 30.14
C MET A 49 -27.42 39.76 28.83
N ILE A 50 -27.47 40.82 28.01
CA ILE A 50 -26.70 40.91 26.76
C ILE A 50 -25.19 40.84 27.06
N THR A 51 -24.73 41.54 28.10
CA THR A 51 -23.33 41.52 28.51
C THR A 51 -22.90 40.11 28.93
N ALA A 52 -23.70 39.42 29.76
CA ALA A 52 -23.42 38.04 30.17
C ALA A 52 -23.36 37.06 28.98
N ILE A 53 -24.25 37.22 28.00
CA ILE A 53 -24.24 36.43 26.75
C ILE A 53 -22.98 36.70 25.92
N ASN A 54 -22.54 37.96 25.82
CA ASN A 54 -21.35 38.33 25.05
C ASN A 54 -20.06 37.84 25.73
N ASP A 55 -19.98 37.92 27.06
CA ASP A 55 -18.80 37.57 27.89
C ASP A 55 -18.47 36.06 27.91
N THR A 56 -19.38 35.22 27.42
CA THR A 56 -19.33 33.76 27.56
C THR A 56 -18.96 33.06 26.24
N ALA A 57 -18.46 31.83 26.35
CA ALA A 57 -17.88 31.09 25.24
C ALA A 57 -18.86 30.69 24.11
N PRO A 58 -20.11 30.28 24.40
CA PRO A 58 -21.07 29.94 23.33
C PRO A 58 -21.26 31.05 22.28
N ALA A 59 -21.37 30.62 21.02
CA ALA A 59 -21.65 31.49 19.88
C ALA A 59 -23.16 31.65 19.66
N VAL A 60 -23.94 30.68 20.15
CA VAL A 60 -25.39 30.59 19.98
C VAL A 60 -26.04 30.30 21.31
N TYR A 61 -27.16 30.99 21.57
CA TYR A 61 -28.04 30.77 22.70
C TYR A 61 -29.47 30.50 22.23
N ALA A 62 -30.26 29.79 23.02
CA ALA A 62 -31.71 29.79 22.86
C ALA A 62 -32.44 30.03 24.19
N ILE A 63 -33.34 31.01 24.17
CA ILE A 63 -34.19 31.36 25.30
C ILE A 63 -35.31 30.34 25.41
N GLN A 64 -35.43 29.65 26.53
CA GLN A 64 -36.44 28.61 26.79
C GLN A 64 -37.38 29.02 27.92
N ASP A 65 -37.84 30.27 27.92
CA ASP A 65 -38.73 30.76 28.97
C ASP A 65 -39.99 29.89 29.09
N TYR A 66 -40.44 29.67 30.33
CA TYR A 66 -41.63 28.87 30.58
C TYR A 66 -42.90 29.53 30.03
N TRP A 67 -43.67 28.78 29.23
CA TRP A 67 -45.03 29.12 28.80
C TRP A 67 -45.22 30.41 27.98
N GLY A 68 -44.14 31.09 27.56
CA GLY A 68 -44.23 32.34 26.82
C GLY A 68 -42.91 32.81 26.22
N PHE A 69 -42.93 33.96 25.55
CA PHE A 69 -41.79 34.55 24.83
C PHE A 69 -41.41 35.94 25.36
N ASP A 70 -41.81 36.27 26.59
CA ASP A 70 -41.67 37.62 27.15
C ASP A 70 -40.20 38.08 27.18
N GLY A 71 -39.27 37.18 27.52
CA GLY A 71 -37.83 37.49 27.49
C GLY A 71 -37.30 37.77 26.09
N TRP A 72 -37.76 37.02 25.09
CA TRP A 72 -37.44 37.26 23.69
C TRP A 72 -37.96 38.62 23.20
N PHE A 73 -39.23 38.95 23.50
CA PHE A 73 -39.80 40.24 23.11
C PHE A 73 -39.10 41.41 23.81
N ALA A 74 -38.73 41.25 25.08
CA ALA A 74 -37.95 42.24 25.81
C ALA A 74 -36.57 42.47 25.18
N LEU A 75 -35.84 41.40 24.85
CA LEU A 75 -34.55 41.46 24.16
C LEU A 75 -34.68 42.16 22.80
N LYS A 76 -35.65 41.73 21.98
CA LYS A 76 -35.88 42.30 20.63
C LYS A 76 -36.23 43.79 20.71
N ARG A 77 -37.05 44.19 21.67
CA ARG A 77 -37.36 45.60 21.95
C ARG A 77 -36.08 46.37 22.28
N ARG A 78 -35.31 45.89 23.27
CA ARG A 78 -34.10 46.59 23.73
C ARG A 78 -33.08 46.78 22.62
N LEU A 79 -32.88 45.77 21.78
CA LEU A 79 -31.99 45.85 20.61
C LEU A 79 -32.48 46.82 19.53
N SER A 80 -33.80 47.01 19.40
CA SER A 80 -34.37 47.96 18.43
C SER A 80 -34.20 49.44 18.85
N GLU A 81 -34.06 49.71 20.14
CA GLU A 81 -33.86 51.06 20.68
C GLU A 81 -32.44 51.59 20.43
N GLY A 82 -31.45 50.69 20.28
CA GLY A 82 -30.06 51.04 19.97
C GLY A 82 -29.30 51.82 21.05
N THR A 83 -29.87 51.95 22.27
CA THR A 83 -29.27 52.71 23.39
C THR A 83 -28.55 51.83 24.43
N GLY A 84 -28.63 50.50 24.31
CA GLY A 84 -27.96 49.52 25.17
C GLY A 84 -26.75 48.84 24.49
N PRO A 85 -26.12 47.84 25.13
CA PRO A 85 -25.05 47.06 24.53
C PRO A 85 -25.53 46.29 23.30
N GLY A 86 -24.65 46.15 22.30
CA GLY A 86 -24.93 45.36 21.11
C GLY A 86 -24.84 43.86 21.40
N LEU A 87 -25.75 43.07 20.83
CA LEU A 87 -25.68 41.61 20.91
C LEU A 87 -24.71 41.06 19.86
N GLU A 88 -23.63 40.43 20.30
CA GLU A 88 -22.59 39.86 19.42
C GLU A 88 -22.83 38.38 19.12
N LYS A 89 -23.73 37.70 19.83
CA LYS A 89 -24.04 36.28 19.66
C LYS A 89 -25.37 36.08 18.93
N THR A 90 -25.61 34.89 18.42
CA THR A 90 -26.93 34.54 17.87
C THR A 90 -27.83 34.04 19.00
N VAL A 91 -29.05 34.56 19.09
CA VAL A 91 -30.02 34.15 20.11
C VAL A 91 -31.31 33.72 19.41
N PHE A 92 -31.73 32.48 19.63
CA PHE A 92 -32.99 31.97 19.11
C PHE A 92 -34.13 32.13 20.12
N PRO A 93 -35.34 32.52 19.68
CA PRO A 93 -36.54 32.36 20.48
C PRO A 93 -36.82 30.87 20.71
N GLY A 94 -37.27 30.55 21.91
CA GLY A 94 -37.72 29.22 22.29
C GLY A 94 -38.70 29.30 23.46
N ILE A 95 -39.21 28.14 23.85
CA ILE A 95 -40.22 28.02 24.90
C ILE A 95 -40.09 26.65 25.57
N GLU A 96 -40.11 26.65 26.90
CA GLU A 96 -40.20 25.42 27.70
C GLU A 96 -41.66 25.13 28.08
N LEU A 97 -42.07 23.91 27.80
CA LEU A 97 -43.44 23.40 27.90
C LEU A 97 -43.46 22.06 28.66
N ARG A 98 -44.65 21.69 29.13
CA ARG A 98 -44.89 20.42 29.82
C ARG A 98 -46.04 19.70 29.13
N LEU A 99 -45.83 18.47 28.69
CA LEU A 99 -46.78 17.65 27.98
C LEU A 99 -47.42 16.62 28.93
N ALA A 100 -48.70 16.36 28.72
CA ALA A 100 -49.37 15.20 29.29
C ALA A 100 -48.75 13.92 28.70
N ALA A 101 -48.39 12.98 29.57
CA ALA A 101 -47.68 11.77 29.21
C ALA A 101 -48.23 10.56 29.95
N PRO A 102 -48.14 9.34 29.38
CA PRO A 102 -48.63 8.13 30.01
C PRO A 102 -47.63 7.59 31.05
N ILE A 103 -47.25 8.43 32.00
CA ILE A 103 -46.32 8.14 33.10
C ILE A 103 -46.85 8.75 34.40
N GLN A 104 -46.27 8.34 35.55
CA GLN A 104 -46.52 9.04 36.81
C GLN A 104 -45.75 10.37 36.81
N GLY A 105 -46.33 11.40 36.20
CA GLY A 105 -45.74 12.72 36.09
C GLY A 105 -46.05 13.40 34.77
N ARG A 106 -45.15 14.28 34.36
CA ARG A 106 -45.23 15.09 33.14
C ARG A 106 -44.00 14.86 32.29
N LEU A 107 -44.06 15.28 31.03
CA LEU A 107 -42.93 15.24 30.11
C LEU A 107 -42.51 16.66 29.74
N ASN A 108 -41.23 17.01 29.88
CA ASN A 108 -40.73 18.30 29.41
C ASN A 108 -40.59 18.30 27.89
N ALA A 109 -40.88 19.43 27.26
CA ALA A 109 -40.69 19.64 25.83
C ALA A 109 -40.33 21.10 25.56
N HIS A 110 -39.52 21.33 24.54
CA HIS A 110 -39.12 22.64 24.08
C HIS A 110 -39.44 22.79 22.60
N VAL A 111 -39.58 24.05 22.17
CA VAL A 111 -39.61 24.40 20.75
C VAL A 111 -38.62 25.53 20.53
N LEU A 112 -37.77 25.38 19.53
CA LEU A 112 -36.88 26.42 19.04
C LEU A 112 -37.47 27.07 17.81
N PHE A 113 -37.23 28.37 17.64
CA PHE A 113 -37.70 29.14 16.50
C PHE A 113 -36.57 29.94 15.85
N SER A 114 -36.74 30.25 14.57
CA SER A 114 -35.82 31.14 13.84
C SER A 114 -35.76 32.52 14.50
N ASP A 115 -34.57 33.13 14.55
CA ASP A 115 -34.39 34.52 14.98
C ASP A 115 -35.03 35.52 14.02
N GLU A 116 -35.34 35.09 12.78
CA GLU A 116 -36.08 35.85 11.78
C GLU A 116 -37.61 35.67 11.89
N ILE A 117 -38.12 34.90 12.86
CA ILE A 117 -39.56 34.61 12.97
C ILE A 117 -40.39 35.87 13.26
N PRO A 118 -41.49 36.11 12.52
CA PRO A 118 -42.47 37.13 12.85
C PRO A 118 -43.15 36.89 14.21
N ASP A 119 -43.31 37.95 15.01
CA ASP A 119 -43.90 37.86 16.36
C ASP A 119 -45.34 37.32 16.34
N GLN A 120 -46.07 37.50 15.24
CA GLN A 120 -47.42 36.97 15.09
C GLN A 120 -47.42 35.44 15.08
N HIS A 121 -46.46 34.78 14.43
CA HIS A 121 -46.39 33.32 14.41
C HIS A 121 -46.09 32.73 15.79
N LEU A 122 -45.31 33.42 16.63
CA LEU A 122 -45.12 33.03 18.03
C LEU A 122 -46.42 33.10 18.83
N LYS A 123 -47.26 34.13 18.60
CA LYS A 123 -48.58 34.28 19.23
C LYS A 123 -49.59 33.25 18.73
N ASP A 124 -49.58 32.97 17.42
CA ASP A 124 -50.42 31.94 16.81
C ASP A 124 -50.04 30.56 17.34
N PHE A 125 -48.74 30.28 17.50
CA PHE A 125 -48.22 29.06 18.11
C PHE A 125 -48.76 28.88 19.54
N LEU A 126 -48.66 29.90 20.41
CA LEU A 126 -49.24 29.85 21.76
C LEU A 126 -50.75 29.56 21.73
N SER A 127 -51.48 30.21 20.82
CA SER A 127 -52.93 30.04 20.68
C SER A 127 -53.33 28.66 20.17
N ALA A 128 -52.43 27.95 19.48
CA ALA A 128 -52.65 26.59 19.00
C ALA A 128 -52.40 25.53 20.09
N LEU A 129 -51.58 25.82 21.10
CA LEU A 129 -51.32 24.92 22.23
C LEU A 129 -52.54 24.81 23.13
N LYS A 130 -53.00 23.59 23.42
CA LYS A 130 -54.17 23.33 24.27
C LYS A 130 -53.76 22.67 25.57
N LEU A 131 -54.29 23.18 26.68
CA LEU A 131 -54.13 22.57 27.99
C LEU A 131 -54.94 21.26 28.07
N GLU A 132 -54.35 20.21 28.65
CA GLU A 132 -54.91 18.86 28.60
C GLU A 132 -56.28 18.74 29.29
N ILE A 133 -56.42 19.32 30.50
CA ILE A 133 -57.64 19.20 31.30
C ILE A 133 -58.76 20.10 30.78
N THR A 134 -58.43 21.35 30.43
CA THR A 134 -59.45 22.36 30.10
C THR A 134 -59.75 22.45 28.60
N GLY A 135 -58.86 21.94 27.75
CA GLY A 135 -58.91 22.08 26.29
C GLY A 135 -58.72 23.53 25.80
N GLN A 136 -58.45 24.48 26.70
CA GLN A 136 -58.32 25.90 26.38
C GLN A 136 -56.96 26.20 25.74
N PRO A 137 -56.90 27.17 24.80
CA PRO A 137 -55.64 27.74 24.33
C PRO A 137 -54.77 28.25 25.47
N LEU A 138 -53.46 28.04 25.36
CA LEU A 138 -52.48 28.48 26.35
C LEU A 138 -52.55 29.99 26.52
N SER A 139 -52.81 30.43 27.75
CA SER A 139 -52.78 31.83 28.18
C SER A 139 -52.66 31.91 29.70
N PRO A 140 -52.21 33.03 30.28
CA PRO A 140 -52.17 33.20 31.73
C PRO A 140 -53.52 32.93 32.40
N HIS A 141 -54.62 33.38 31.78
CA HIS A 141 -55.98 33.12 32.26
C HIS A 141 -56.33 31.62 32.21
N ALA A 142 -55.96 30.92 31.14
CA ALA A 142 -56.19 29.49 31.01
C ALA A 142 -55.36 28.67 32.02
N LEU A 143 -54.14 29.11 32.35
CA LEU A 143 -53.31 28.50 33.40
C LEU A 143 -53.94 28.64 34.80
N ILE A 144 -54.51 29.82 35.12
CA ILE A 144 -55.29 30.04 36.35
C ILE A 144 -56.50 29.10 36.38
N ALA A 145 -57.25 29.04 35.27
CA ALA A 145 -58.42 28.16 35.16
C ALA A 145 -58.04 26.68 35.33
N TYR A 146 -56.92 26.26 34.74
CA TYR A 146 -56.38 24.91 34.90
C TYR A 146 -56.03 24.60 36.35
N ALA A 147 -55.32 25.51 37.04
CA ALA A 147 -54.98 25.34 38.45
C ALA A 147 -56.21 25.20 39.34
N ARG A 148 -57.25 26.00 39.07
CA ARG A 148 -58.54 25.93 39.78
C ARG A 148 -59.32 24.64 39.45
N ALA A 149 -59.18 24.12 38.24
CA ALA A 149 -59.79 22.86 37.82
C ALA A 149 -59.07 21.63 38.40
N ALA A 150 -57.76 21.71 38.69
CA ALA A 150 -56.97 20.59 39.17
C ALA A 150 -57.40 20.06 40.56
N ASN A 151 -57.31 18.76 40.78
CA ASN A 151 -57.68 18.13 42.05
C ASN A 151 -56.81 18.61 43.23
N ALA A 152 -57.38 18.63 44.43
CA ALA A 152 -56.69 19.09 45.64
C ALA A 152 -55.40 18.30 45.91
N ASP A 153 -55.39 17.00 45.61
CA ASP A 153 -54.21 16.15 45.82
C ASP A 153 -53.05 16.53 44.87
N LYS A 154 -53.35 16.87 43.60
CA LYS A 154 -52.35 17.34 42.63
C LYS A 154 -51.72 18.66 43.08
N LEU A 155 -52.53 19.59 43.61
CA LEU A 155 -52.05 20.86 44.14
C LEU A 155 -51.18 20.68 45.40
N LYS A 156 -51.62 19.84 46.35
CA LYS A 156 -50.88 19.56 47.59
C LYS A 156 -49.52 18.93 47.33
N THR A 157 -49.43 18.06 46.33
CA THR A 157 -48.16 17.42 45.92
C THR A 157 -47.12 18.45 45.47
N HIS A 158 -47.57 19.59 44.96
CA HIS A 158 -46.73 20.71 44.53
C HIS A 158 -46.72 21.90 45.52
N SER A 159 -47.08 21.66 46.79
CA SER A 159 -47.08 22.68 47.85
C SER A 159 -48.08 23.82 47.65
N PHE A 160 -49.24 23.55 47.05
CA PHE A 160 -50.34 24.50 46.91
C PHE A 160 -51.61 24.01 47.62
N GLU A 161 -52.25 24.88 48.39
CA GLU A 161 -53.56 24.60 48.99
C GLU A 161 -54.70 25.03 48.07
N LYS A 162 -55.69 24.15 47.87
CA LYS A 162 -56.83 24.37 46.96
C LYS A 162 -57.59 25.66 47.31
N ALA A 163 -57.76 25.95 48.61
CA ALA A 163 -58.45 27.15 49.06
C ALA A 163 -57.73 28.44 48.63
N GLU A 164 -56.40 28.48 48.71
CA GLU A 164 -55.58 29.64 48.34
C GLU A 164 -55.57 29.87 46.83
N VAL A 165 -55.48 28.79 46.06
CA VAL A 165 -55.58 28.81 44.58
C VAL A 165 -56.95 29.32 44.12
N MET A 166 -58.02 29.01 44.85
CA MET A 166 -59.34 29.56 44.53
C MET A 166 -59.45 31.05 44.89
N ALA A 167 -58.78 31.49 45.96
CA ALA A 167 -58.89 32.86 46.49
C ALA A 167 -57.98 33.89 45.82
N SER A 168 -56.85 33.50 45.23
CA SER A 168 -55.84 34.41 44.67
C SER A 168 -55.45 34.04 43.25
N ASP A 169 -55.65 34.95 42.30
CA ASP A 169 -55.24 34.79 40.90
C ASP A 169 -53.71 34.63 40.78
N GLU A 170 -52.94 35.34 41.61
CA GLU A 170 -51.48 35.21 41.64
C GLU A 170 -51.05 33.81 42.09
N THR A 171 -51.66 33.29 43.16
CA THR A 171 -51.36 31.92 43.64
C THR A 171 -51.86 30.87 42.66
N ALA A 172 -53.00 31.10 42.01
CA ALA A 172 -53.50 30.23 40.95
C ALA A 172 -52.59 30.20 39.72
N LEU A 173 -52.05 31.35 39.31
CA LEU A 173 -51.12 31.44 38.19
C LEU A 173 -49.81 30.71 38.51
N ARG A 174 -49.26 30.91 39.72
CA ARG A 174 -48.07 30.18 40.20
C ARG A 174 -48.32 28.67 40.21
N ALA A 175 -49.47 28.23 40.73
CA ALA A 175 -49.86 26.83 40.69
C ALA A 175 -49.99 26.32 39.25
N GLY A 176 -50.63 27.09 38.37
CA GLY A 176 -50.79 26.78 36.94
C GLY A 176 -49.46 26.57 36.23
N TYR A 177 -48.49 27.48 36.42
CA TYR A 177 -47.13 27.32 35.88
C TYR A 177 -46.43 26.06 36.36
N VAL A 178 -46.74 25.59 37.57
CA VAL A 178 -46.15 24.37 38.14
C VAL A 178 -46.87 23.11 37.64
N ILE A 179 -48.20 23.08 37.53
CA ILE A 179 -48.93 21.82 37.31
C ILE A 179 -49.56 21.64 35.93
N ALA A 180 -49.56 22.68 35.10
CA ALA A 180 -50.16 22.63 33.78
C ALA A 180 -49.44 21.64 32.86
N GLU A 181 -50.24 20.94 32.06
CA GLU A 181 -49.81 20.00 31.03
C GLU A 181 -50.56 20.32 29.75
N LEU A 182 -49.86 20.23 28.62
CA LEU A 182 -50.41 20.39 27.29
C LEU A 182 -50.78 19.06 26.68
N ASN A 183 -51.80 19.13 25.82
CA ASN A 183 -52.14 18.04 24.95
C ASN A 183 -51.04 17.82 23.90
N VAL A 184 -50.50 16.59 23.86
CA VAL A 184 -49.38 16.22 22.99
C VAL A 184 -49.68 16.41 21.50
N ASP A 185 -50.93 16.17 21.07
CA ASP A 185 -51.31 16.35 19.67
C ASP A 185 -51.40 17.83 19.30
N SER A 186 -51.88 18.68 20.21
CA SER A 186 -51.85 20.14 20.01
C SER A 186 -50.43 20.68 19.89
N TYR A 187 -49.47 20.15 20.68
CA TYR A 187 -48.05 20.48 20.58
C TYR A 187 -47.49 20.12 19.20
N LYS A 188 -47.65 18.87 18.76
CA LYS A 188 -47.17 18.41 17.45
C LYS A 188 -47.80 19.21 16.31
N ALA A 189 -49.10 19.50 16.40
CA ALA A 189 -49.81 20.31 15.41
C ALA A 189 -49.33 21.76 15.38
N ALA A 190 -49.10 22.37 16.54
CA ALA A 190 -48.60 23.74 16.65
C ALA A 190 -47.20 23.89 16.05
N VAL A 191 -46.29 22.95 16.31
CA VAL A 191 -44.95 22.95 15.70
C VAL A 191 -45.03 22.85 14.17
N ARG A 192 -45.87 21.95 13.64
CA ARG A 192 -46.06 21.77 12.19
C ARG A 192 -46.77 22.95 11.51
N ALA A 193 -47.58 23.70 12.25
CA ALA A 193 -48.33 24.84 11.71
C ALA A 193 -47.43 26.06 11.47
N VAL A 194 -46.24 26.11 12.06
CA VAL A 194 -45.27 27.18 11.80
C VAL A 194 -44.68 27.00 10.39
N PRO A 195 -44.81 28.00 9.50
CA PRO A 195 -44.40 27.88 8.11
C PRO A 195 -42.88 27.79 7.96
N ASP A 196 -42.44 27.35 6.76
CA ASP A 196 -41.07 27.41 6.27
C ASP A 196 -40.00 26.74 7.17
N GLY A 197 -40.42 25.81 8.04
CA GLY A 197 -39.52 25.14 8.97
C GLY A 197 -38.86 26.10 9.96
N MET A 198 -39.55 27.20 10.32
CA MET A 198 -39.08 28.17 11.31
C MET A 198 -39.30 27.73 12.76
N ALA A 199 -39.81 26.51 13.00
CA ALA A 199 -39.91 25.89 14.32
C ALA A 199 -39.34 24.48 14.32
N LEU A 200 -38.65 24.11 15.40
CA LEU A 200 -38.05 22.79 15.60
C LEU A 200 -38.38 22.27 17.01
N GLY A 201 -38.92 21.05 17.11
CA GLY A 201 -39.10 20.37 18.39
C GLY A 201 -37.76 20.01 19.02
N PHE A 202 -37.64 20.26 20.32
CA PHE A 202 -36.46 19.94 21.13
C PHE A 202 -36.93 19.25 22.41
N MET A 203 -36.48 18.01 22.67
CA MET A 203 -36.97 17.23 23.81
C MET A 203 -35.87 16.70 24.71
N PRO A 204 -35.99 16.86 26.04
CA PRO A 204 -35.21 16.10 27.01
C PRO A 204 -35.42 14.60 26.81
N PHE A 205 -34.33 13.81 26.70
CA PHE A 205 -34.45 12.36 26.57
C PHE A 205 -34.32 11.66 27.92
N GLU A 206 -33.11 11.55 28.48
CA GLU A 206 -32.90 10.98 29.83
C GLU A 206 -32.62 12.02 30.91
N THR A 207 -32.60 13.30 30.55
CA THR A 207 -32.56 14.42 31.49
C THR A 207 -33.93 14.61 32.18
N ASN A 208 -34.04 15.52 33.15
CA ASN A 208 -35.20 15.62 34.05
C ASN A 208 -36.54 15.64 33.30
N ASP A 209 -37.46 14.76 33.72
CA ASP A 209 -38.79 14.56 33.10
C ASP A 209 -38.72 14.35 31.57
N GLY A 210 -37.71 13.62 31.07
CA GLY A 210 -37.49 13.33 29.65
C GLY A 210 -38.17 12.05 29.13
N LEU A 211 -38.13 11.89 27.80
CA LEU A 211 -38.86 10.86 27.05
C LEU A 211 -38.47 9.42 27.43
N ALA A 212 -37.27 9.19 27.95
CA ALA A 212 -36.83 7.88 28.43
C ALA A 212 -37.69 7.34 29.59
N SER A 213 -38.43 8.22 30.27
CA SER A 213 -39.38 7.84 31.33
C SER A 213 -40.64 7.16 30.77
N VAL A 214 -40.96 7.37 29.50
CA VAL A 214 -42.08 6.72 28.82
C VAL A 214 -41.65 5.31 28.41
N LYS A 215 -42.37 4.30 28.90
CA LYS A 215 -42.14 2.91 28.50
C LYS A 215 -42.51 2.70 27.04
N HIS A 216 -41.51 2.82 26.17
CA HIS A 216 -41.67 2.76 24.71
C HIS A 216 -42.43 1.52 24.23
N GLN A 217 -42.24 0.36 24.87
CA GLN A 217 -42.93 -0.88 24.53
C GLN A 217 -44.44 -0.86 24.86
N GLU A 218 -44.84 -0.12 25.90
CA GLU A 218 -46.24 -0.01 26.33
C GLU A 218 -46.97 1.15 25.62
N HIS A 219 -46.24 2.20 25.25
CA HIS A 219 -46.79 3.44 24.65
C HIS A 219 -46.09 3.82 23.33
N TYR A 220 -45.92 2.84 22.44
CA TYR A 220 -45.19 2.95 21.18
C TYR A 220 -45.60 4.16 20.32
N ALA A 221 -46.91 4.32 20.06
CA ALA A 221 -47.43 5.41 19.23
C ALA A 221 -47.18 6.81 19.83
N TYR A 222 -47.15 6.92 21.16
CA TYR A 222 -46.87 8.18 21.85
C TYR A 222 -45.40 8.57 21.67
N ALA A 223 -44.48 7.64 21.95
CA ALA A 223 -43.05 7.91 21.87
C ALA A 223 -42.58 8.19 20.44
N ILE A 224 -43.03 7.41 19.45
CA ILE A 224 -42.69 7.64 18.04
C ILE A 224 -43.25 8.95 17.52
N GLY A 225 -44.49 9.30 17.87
CA GLY A 225 -45.05 10.58 17.48
C GLY A 225 -44.20 11.78 17.94
N LEU A 226 -43.48 11.64 19.06
CA LEU A 226 -42.54 12.64 19.57
C LEU A 226 -41.17 12.56 18.91
N PHE A 227 -40.64 11.37 18.61
CA PHE A 227 -39.45 11.18 17.79
C PHE A 227 -39.59 11.77 16.38
N ASP A 228 -40.77 11.69 15.78
CA ASP A 228 -41.05 12.26 14.47
C ASP A 228 -41.19 13.78 14.50
N SER A 229 -41.73 14.33 15.60
CA SER A 229 -41.95 15.77 15.75
C SER A 229 -40.72 16.55 16.22
N SER A 230 -39.70 15.86 16.71
CA SER A 230 -38.55 16.48 17.38
C SER A 230 -37.23 16.05 16.72
N PRO A 231 -36.53 16.96 16.03
CA PRO A 231 -35.20 16.68 15.48
C PRO A 231 -34.07 16.77 16.52
N ILE A 232 -34.31 17.39 17.68
CA ILE A 232 -33.28 17.68 18.68
C ILE A 232 -33.62 16.98 20.00
N PHE A 233 -32.64 16.32 20.61
CA PHE A 233 -32.80 15.66 21.91
C PHE A 233 -31.74 16.08 22.91
N GLU A 234 -32.13 16.36 24.16
CA GLU A 234 -31.16 16.60 25.23
C GLU A 234 -30.67 15.27 25.82
N THR A 235 -29.35 15.07 25.85
CA THR A 235 -28.72 13.92 26.52
C THR A 235 -27.35 14.31 27.08
N ARG A 236 -26.98 13.71 28.21
CA ARG A 236 -25.67 13.86 28.88
C ARG A 236 -24.89 12.54 28.92
N LYS A 237 -25.50 11.44 28.45
CA LYS A 237 -24.86 10.12 28.39
C LYS A 237 -24.21 9.88 27.03
N GLU A 238 -22.98 9.39 27.06
CA GLU A 238 -22.17 9.19 25.87
C GLU A 238 -22.69 8.08 24.95
N GLY A 239 -23.07 6.91 25.50
CA GLY A 239 -23.74 5.86 24.73
C GLY A 239 -25.03 6.32 24.02
N LEU A 240 -25.85 7.17 24.66
CA LEU A 240 -27.08 7.71 24.04
C LEU A 240 -26.78 8.79 23.01
N TRP A 241 -25.82 9.68 23.27
CA TRP A 241 -25.31 10.62 22.28
C TRP A 241 -24.86 9.90 21.01
N ASN A 242 -24.01 8.89 21.16
CA ASN A 242 -23.56 8.05 20.04
C ASN A 242 -24.75 7.39 19.33
N ALA A 243 -25.74 6.88 20.06
CA ALA A 243 -26.92 6.29 19.46
C ALA A 243 -27.74 7.31 18.65
N PHE A 244 -28.01 8.52 19.17
CA PHE A 244 -28.78 9.54 18.45
C PHE A 244 -28.12 9.97 17.14
N VAL A 245 -26.79 10.09 17.10
CA VAL A 245 -26.08 10.43 15.87
C VAL A 245 -25.88 9.24 14.93
N GLY A 246 -26.32 8.04 15.30
CA GLY A 246 -26.15 6.83 14.47
C GLY A 246 -24.78 6.15 14.59
N ARG A 247 -24.03 6.40 15.67
CA ARG A 247 -22.74 5.76 15.96
C ARG A 247 -22.89 4.61 16.96
N LYS A 248 -22.46 3.41 16.56
CA LYS A 248 -22.35 2.26 17.47
C LYS A 248 -21.05 2.35 18.28
N CYS A 249 -21.12 2.10 19.58
CA CYS A 249 -19.99 2.11 20.50
C CYS A 249 -20.18 1.03 21.59
N PRO A 250 -19.14 0.67 22.35
CA PRO A 250 -19.25 -0.37 23.39
C PRO A 250 -20.36 -0.13 24.42
N GLU A 251 -20.68 1.14 24.71
CA GLU A 251 -21.71 1.53 25.68
C GLU A 251 -23.14 1.38 25.19
N ASN A 252 -23.36 1.35 23.86
CA ASN A 252 -24.68 1.26 23.25
C ASN A 252 -24.91 0.00 22.42
N GLU A 253 -23.90 -0.86 22.28
CA GLU A 253 -23.95 -2.06 21.45
C GLU A 253 -25.18 -2.95 21.72
N SER A 254 -25.56 -3.10 22.99
CA SER A 254 -26.69 -3.95 23.39
C SER A 254 -28.07 -3.42 23.00
N PHE A 255 -28.20 -2.11 22.70
CA PHE A 255 -29.48 -1.47 22.41
C PHE A 255 -29.50 -0.66 21.11
N PHE A 256 -28.36 -0.49 20.43
CA PHE A 256 -28.21 0.38 19.28
C PHE A 256 -29.20 0.07 18.16
N ASP A 257 -29.31 -1.20 17.76
CA ASP A 257 -30.14 -1.59 16.62
C ASP A 257 -31.65 -1.35 16.91
N ALA A 258 -32.10 -1.72 18.10
CA ALA A 258 -33.47 -1.46 18.55
C ALA A 258 -33.76 0.05 18.72
N PHE A 259 -32.77 0.83 19.14
CA PHE A 259 -32.88 2.27 19.26
C PHE A 259 -32.96 2.96 17.90
N GLN A 260 -32.12 2.56 16.93
CA GLN A 260 -32.20 3.07 15.55
C GLN A 260 -33.57 2.78 14.92
N GLU A 261 -34.11 1.58 15.13
CA GLU A 261 -35.45 1.22 14.68
C GLU A 261 -36.52 2.17 15.28
N SER A 262 -36.41 2.50 16.57
CA SER A 262 -37.38 3.39 17.25
C SER A 262 -37.41 4.84 16.74
N ILE A 263 -36.29 5.32 16.18
CA ILE A 263 -36.19 6.66 15.57
C ILE A 263 -36.33 6.62 14.04
N GLY A 264 -36.74 5.48 13.48
CA GLY A 264 -36.94 5.28 12.04
C GLY A 264 -35.65 5.25 11.22
N GLY A 265 -34.50 4.99 11.86
CA GLY A 265 -33.17 5.01 11.23
C GLY A 265 -32.71 6.41 10.81
N ILE A 266 -33.39 7.47 11.28
CA ILE A 266 -33.02 8.86 10.98
C ILE A 266 -32.26 9.41 12.18
N PRO A 267 -30.96 9.72 12.05
CA PRO A 267 -30.19 10.36 13.11
C PRO A 267 -30.87 11.64 13.62
N ARG A 268 -30.71 11.91 14.91
CA ARG A 268 -31.20 13.12 15.58
C ARG A 268 -30.04 13.93 16.11
N LEU A 269 -30.24 15.22 16.34
CA LEU A 269 -29.22 16.11 16.90
C LEU A 269 -29.25 16.03 18.43
N PRO A 270 -28.30 15.34 19.09
CA PRO A 270 -28.19 15.38 20.54
C PRO A 270 -27.56 16.70 20.98
N VAL A 271 -28.03 17.25 22.09
CA VAL A 271 -27.53 18.48 22.71
C VAL A 271 -27.50 18.35 24.23
N SER A 272 -26.84 19.28 24.88
CA SER A 272 -26.77 19.46 26.33
C SER A 272 -26.73 20.97 26.58
N GLY A 273 -27.70 21.49 27.33
CA GLY A 273 -27.80 22.90 27.66
C GLY A 273 -27.32 23.21 29.07
N SER A 274 -27.06 24.48 29.37
CA SER A 274 -26.71 24.91 30.73
C SER A 274 -27.91 24.80 31.68
N ASP A 275 -29.13 25.00 31.18
CA ASP A 275 -30.37 25.13 31.95
C ASP A 275 -30.24 26.24 33.00
N ALA A 276 -29.67 27.37 32.55
CA ALA A 276 -29.32 28.48 33.42
C ALA A 276 -30.55 29.34 33.78
N HIS A 277 -30.81 29.46 35.08
CA HIS A 277 -31.85 30.32 35.67
C HIS A 277 -31.29 31.59 36.32
N GLN A 278 -30.05 31.95 36.02
CA GLN A 278 -29.41 33.20 36.46
C GLN A 278 -28.33 33.60 35.45
N LEU A 279 -27.97 34.88 35.42
CA LEU A 279 -26.99 35.38 34.44
C LEU A 279 -25.58 34.83 34.69
N ARG A 280 -25.12 34.90 35.95
CA ARG A 280 -23.77 34.48 36.36
C ARG A 280 -23.87 33.33 37.35
N GLY A 281 -23.10 32.29 37.11
CA GLY A 281 -23.06 31.08 37.93
C GLY A 281 -22.08 31.17 39.09
N THR A 282 -22.14 30.17 39.98
CA THR A 282 -21.05 29.87 40.92
C THR A 282 -20.30 28.66 40.40
N ALA A 283 -19.00 28.81 40.16
CA ALA A 283 -18.18 27.74 39.59
C ALA A 283 -18.28 26.44 40.40
N GLY A 284 -18.70 25.36 39.75
CA GLY A 284 -18.85 24.04 40.37
C GLY A 284 -20.17 23.79 41.11
N ASP A 285 -21.09 24.76 41.18
CA ASP A 285 -22.41 24.57 41.77
C ASP A 285 -23.47 24.25 40.71
N ASN A 286 -23.88 22.98 40.65
CA ASN A 286 -24.92 22.49 39.75
C ASN A 286 -26.28 23.16 39.94
N ASN A 287 -26.54 23.78 41.08
CA ASN A 287 -27.80 24.47 41.37
C ASN A 287 -27.71 25.98 41.08
N ALA A 288 -26.54 26.53 40.79
CA ALA A 288 -26.30 27.94 40.56
C ALA A 288 -25.55 28.16 39.23
N ARG A 289 -26.10 27.65 38.13
CA ARG A 289 -25.51 27.72 36.79
C ARG A 289 -25.78 29.07 36.13
N GLY A 290 -24.76 29.64 35.51
CA GLY A 290 -24.88 30.83 34.66
C GLY A 290 -24.97 30.48 33.17
N TYR A 291 -25.12 31.49 32.32
CA TYR A 291 -25.09 31.29 30.87
C TYR A 291 -23.74 30.70 30.43
N GLY A 292 -23.79 29.66 29.58
CA GLY A 292 -22.60 28.95 29.10
C GLY A 292 -21.86 28.14 30.17
N ASP A 293 -22.43 27.97 31.37
CA ASP A 293 -21.89 27.12 32.42
C ASP A 293 -22.39 25.67 32.24
N PHE A 294 -21.47 24.74 31.96
CA PHE A 294 -21.77 23.32 31.77
C PHE A 294 -21.04 22.48 32.83
N PRO A 295 -21.55 22.38 34.07
CA PRO A 295 -20.86 21.65 35.13
C PRO A 295 -20.64 20.16 34.84
N SER A 296 -21.49 19.56 34.00
CA SER A 296 -21.36 18.18 33.54
C SER A 296 -20.16 17.96 32.60
N GLN A 297 -19.51 19.04 32.14
CA GLN A 297 -18.49 19.04 31.09
C GLN A 297 -18.98 18.47 29.74
N ARG A 298 -20.30 18.30 29.60
CA ARG A 298 -20.98 17.89 28.37
C ARG A 298 -21.41 19.15 27.62
N ILE A 299 -20.43 19.86 27.06
CA ILE A 299 -20.65 21.08 26.26
C ILE A 299 -21.11 20.68 24.87
N THR A 300 -22.14 21.33 24.34
CA THR A 300 -22.61 21.11 22.97
C THR A 300 -21.75 21.89 21.97
N TRP A 301 -21.10 21.17 21.07
CA TRP A 301 -20.38 21.71 19.93
C TRP A 301 -21.12 21.38 18.64
N ILE A 302 -21.41 22.40 17.84
CA ILE A 302 -22.02 22.24 16.52
C ILE A 302 -21.07 22.83 15.47
N LYS A 303 -20.77 22.02 14.44
CA LYS A 303 -20.01 22.43 13.26
C LYS A 303 -20.96 22.99 12.20
N ALA A 304 -21.25 24.27 12.32
CA ALA A 304 -22.10 25.02 11.41
C ALA A 304 -21.93 26.52 11.63
N ASP A 305 -22.42 27.32 10.70
CA ASP A 305 -22.57 28.75 10.95
C ASP A 305 -23.58 29.01 12.08
N PRO A 306 -23.33 29.99 12.97
CA PRO A 306 -24.22 30.32 14.09
C PRO A 306 -25.49 31.04 13.58
N THR A 307 -26.31 30.33 12.80
CA THR A 307 -27.52 30.80 12.12
C THR A 307 -28.58 29.71 12.15
N TRP A 308 -29.85 30.08 11.90
CA TRP A 308 -30.93 29.10 11.82
C TRP A 308 -30.69 28.02 10.75
N ARG A 309 -30.18 28.42 9.56
CA ARG A 309 -29.84 27.47 8.50
C ARG A 309 -28.70 26.54 8.89
N GLY A 310 -27.71 27.02 9.64
CA GLY A 310 -26.64 26.19 10.20
C GLY A 310 -27.16 25.13 11.16
N LEU A 311 -28.13 25.49 12.03
CA LEU A 311 -28.80 24.52 12.90
C LEU A 311 -29.58 23.47 12.08
N GLN A 312 -30.33 23.91 11.06
CA GLN A 312 -31.04 23.01 10.16
C GLN A 312 -30.08 22.06 9.42
N GLN A 313 -28.90 22.54 9.03
CA GLN A 313 -27.88 21.70 8.40
C GLN A 313 -27.28 20.68 9.39
N ALA A 314 -27.00 21.09 10.63
CA ALA A 314 -26.51 20.19 11.67
C ALA A 314 -27.51 19.07 12.01
N ILE A 315 -28.82 19.33 11.91
CA ILE A 315 -29.88 18.32 12.10
C ILE A 315 -29.89 17.28 10.98
N LYS A 316 -29.54 17.65 9.74
CA LYS A 316 -29.50 16.72 8.61
C LYS A 316 -28.32 15.75 8.70
N GLU A 317 -27.19 16.19 9.24
CA GLU A 317 -25.95 15.40 9.33
C GLU A 317 -25.32 15.43 10.74
N PRO A 318 -26.06 15.02 11.80
CA PRO A 318 -25.62 15.19 13.17
C PRO A 318 -24.36 14.37 13.49
N PHE A 319 -24.15 13.25 12.79
CA PHE A 319 -22.94 12.43 12.91
C PHE A 319 -21.64 13.20 12.64
N LYS A 320 -21.65 14.09 11.63
CA LYS A 320 -20.47 14.86 11.21
C LYS A 320 -20.38 16.22 11.90
N ARG A 321 -21.48 16.70 12.46
CA ARG A 321 -21.66 18.10 12.88
C ARG A 321 -21.94 18.30 14.36
N CYS A 322 -22.12 17.25 15.15
CA CYS A 322 -22.36 17.35 16.60
C CYS A 322 -21.27 16.63 17.41
N HIS A 323 -20.83 17.29 18.49
CA HIS A 323 -19.98 16.70 19.51
C HIS A 323 -20.41 17.20 20.90
N ILE A 324 -20.51 16.28 21.87
CA ILE A 324 -20.78 16.61 23.27
C ILE A 324 -19.58 16.24 24.13
N GLY A 325 -18.94 17.24 24.73
CA GLY A 325 -17.74 17.07 25.56
C GLY A 325 -16.94 18.35 25.69
N LEU A 326 -15.77 18.28 26.34
CA LEU A 326 -14.92 19.45 26.57
C LEU A 326 -14.43 20.10 25.26
N THR A 327 -13.95 19.31 24.31
CA THR A 327 -13.40 19.82 23.04
C THR A 327 -13.47 18.74 21.95
N PRO A 328 -13.99 19.05 20.75
CA PRO A 328 -13.98 18.16 19.60
C PRO A 328 -12.58 17.60 19.28
N PRO A 329 -12.44 16.30 18.95
CA PRO A 329 -11.15 15.69 18.63
C PRO A 329 -10.35 16.42 17.55
N LYS A 330 -11.03 16.91 16.50
CA LYS A 330 -10.40 17.67 15.42
C LYS A 330 -9.77 18.98 15.91
N LEU A 331 -10.42 19.73 16.80
CA LEU A 331 -9.86 20.96 17.37
C LEU A 331 -8.61 20.68 18.21
N GLN A 332 -8.60 19.58 18.97
CA GLN A 332 -7.41 19.15 19.71
C GLN A 332 -6.24 18.87 18.75
N ARG A 333 -6.52 18.18 17.63
CA ARG A 333 -5.51 17.87 16.62
C ARG A 333 -4.94 19.12 15.95
N ILE A 334 -5.80 20.07 15.56
CA ILE A 334 -5.38 21.35 14.99
C ILE A 334 -4.47 22.09 15.99
N SER A 335 -4.88 22.14 17.26
CA SER A 335 -4.10 22.83 18.30
C SER A 335 -2.69 22.29 18.48
N ALA A 336 -2.51 20.97 18.31
CA ALA A 336 -1.22 20.29 18.40
C ALA A 336 -0.36 20.39 17.13
N ASN A 337 -0.92 20.83 15.99
CA ASN A 337 -0.29 20.74 14.67
C ASN A 337 -0.42 22.03 13.83
N LYS A 338 -0.52 23.19 14.47
CA LYS A 338 -0.83 24.48 13.82
C LYS A 338 0.07 24.84 12.62
N THR A 339 1.32 24.37 12.59
CA THR A 339 2.26 24.63 11.48
C THR A 339 1.91 23.93 10.16
N PHE A 340 0.92 23.03 10.16
CA PHE A 340 0.50 22.27 8.98
C PHE A 340 -0.86 22.70 8.42
N TYR A 341 -1.43 23.81 8.86
CA TYR A 341 -2.73 24.30 8.41
C TYR A 341 -2.59 25.68 7.80
N ILE A 342 -3.00 25.82 6.54
CA ILE A 342 -3.13 27.11 5.87
C ILE A 342 -4.27 27.84 6.56
N ASP A 343 -3.96 29.03 7.07
CA ASP A 343 -4.94 29.91 7.71
C ASP A 343 -5.61 30.82 6.67
N THR A 344 -4.81 31.48 5.83
CA THR A 344 -5.27 32.47 4.87
C THR A 344 -4.33 32.52 3.66
N VAL A 345 -4.89 32.66 2.44
CA VAL A 345 -4.13 33.08 1.25
C VAL A 345 -4.40 34.55 0.97
N SER A 346 -3.37 35.31 0.63
CA SER A 346 -3.48 36.68 0.13
C SER A 346 -2.80 36.82 -1.22
N LEU A 347 -3.48 37.47 -2.17
CA LEU A 347 -2.97 37.77 -3.50
C LEU A 347 -3.07 39.27 -3.74
N SER A 348 -1.94 39.86 -4.13
CA SER A 348 -1.84 41.29 -4.39
C SER A 348 -0.92 41.55 -5.57
N LYS A 349 -1.10 42.71 -6.18
CA LYS A 349 -0.08 43.25 -7.09
C LYS A 349 1.20 43.56 -6.33
N VAL A 350 2.30 43.52 -7.06
CA VAL A 350 3.60 44.03 -6.60
C VAL A 350 3.51 45.56 -6.50
N ASP A 351 4.14 46.12 -5.47
CA ASP A 351 4.18 47.58 -5.27
C ASP A 351 4.71 48.30 -6.52
N GLY A 352 3.94 49.28 -7.00
CA GLY A 352 4.28 50.05 -8.20
C GLY A 352 3.93 49.38 -9.53
N SER A 353 3.13 48.30 -9.54
CA SER A 353 2.66 47.67 -10.78
C SER A 353 1.92 48.65 -11.70
N SER A 354 2.28 48.66 -13.00
CA SER A 354 1.63 49.46 -14.04
C SER A 354 0.50 48.71 -14.75
N LEU A 355 0.16 47.49 -14.32
CA LEU A 355 -0.84 46.66 -14.98
C LEU A 355 -2.26 47.16 -14.66
N ALA A 356 -3.02 47.51 -15.70
CA ALA A 356 -4.40 47.98 -15.56
C ALA A 356 -5.37 46.87 -15.11
N GLU A 357 -5.14 45.64 -15.56
CA GLU A 357 -5.97 44.47 -15.23
C GLU A 357 -5.84 44.09 -13.75
N THR A 358 -6.95 43.75 -13.09
CA THR A 358 -6.96 43.45 -11.65
C THR A 358 -6.59 42.01 -11.33
N TRP A 359 -7.03 41.04 -12.14
CA TRP A 359 -6.80 39.61 -11.89
C TRP A 359 -7.10 39.21 -10.44
N PHE A 360 -6.08 38.90 -9.65
CA PHE A 360 -6.20 38.43 -8.26
C PHE A 360 -6.04 39.52 -7.21
N ASP A 361 -5.88 40.79 -7.62
CA ASP A 361 -5.49 41.87 -6.72
C ASP A 361 -6.52 42.12 -5.61
N GLY A 362 -6.05 42.19 -4.37
CA GLY A 362 -6.90 42.40 -3.19
C GLY A 362 -7.67 41.16 -2.72
N CYS A 363 -7.34 39.97 -3.25
CA CYS A 363 -7.97 38.72 -2.83
C CYS A 363 -7.35 38.22 -1.52
N ALA A 364 -8.16 38.06 -0.47
CA ALA A 364 -7.77 37.43 0.78
C ALA A 364 -8.81 36.40 1.19
N ILE A 365 -8.44 35.12 1.21
CA ILE A 365 -9.36 34.00 1.48
C ILE A 365 -8.88 33.25 2.72
N PRO A 366 -9.64 33.25 3.82
CA PRO A 366 -9.35 32.38 4.96
C PRO A 366 -9.76 30.94 4.63
N PHE A 367 -9.02 29.94 5.11
CA PHE A 367 -9.28 28.52 4.86
C PHE A 367 -9.81 27.80 6.09
N ASN A 368 -10.73 26.87 5.89
CA ASN A 368 -11.11 25.90 6.91
C ASN A 368 -10.00 24.85 7.08
N ALA A 369 -9.81 24.35 8.30
CA ALA A 369 -8.79 23.35 8.63
C ALA A 369 -9.21 21.90 8.27
N ASP A 370 -10.45 21.70 7.81
CA ASP A 370 -11.02 20.42 7.39
C ASP A 370 -10.99 20.28 5.86
N LEU A 371 -12.14 20.06 5.20
CA LEU A 371 -12.27 19.91 3.76
C LEU A 371 -12.78 21.21 3.11
N VAL A 372 -12.03 21.70 2.14
CA VAL A 372 -12.35 22.89 1.35
C VAL A 372 -12.58 22.50 -0.10
N ALA A 373 -13.77 22.78 -0.64
CA ALA A 373 -14.13 22.51 -2.02
C ALA A 373 -14.11 23.80 -2.85
N ILE A 374 -13.24 23.86 -3.86
CA ILE A 374 -13.16 24.96 -4.83
C ILE A 374 -13.99 24.57 -6.06
N ILE A 375 -15.07 25.32 -6.30
CA ILE A 375 -16.03 25.08 -7.38
C ILE A 375 -16.14 26.29 -8.30
N GLY A 376 -16.78 26.12 -9.45
CA GLY A 376 -16.95 27.18 -10.45
C GLY A 376 -17.02 26.64 -11.87
N ASN A 377 -17.44 27.49 -12.80
CA ASN A 377 -17.60 27.12 -14.20
C ASN A 377 -16.25 26.82 -14.90
N LYS A 378 -16.29 26.22 -16.08
CA LYS A 378 -15.07 25.95 -16.87
C LYS A 378 -14.35 27.27 -17.17
N GLY A 379 -13.07 27.36 -16.79
CA GLY A 379 -12.25 28.56 -16.96
C GLY A 379 -12.52 29.70 -15.97
N SER A 380 -13.17 29.42 -14.83
CA SER A 380 -13.49 30.43 -13.80
C SER A 380 -12.35 30.75 -12.82
N GLY A 381 -11.19 30.09 -12.93
CA GLY A 381 -10.04 30.32 -12.04
C GLY A 381 -9.93 29.35 -10.84
N LYS A 382 -10.60 28.20 -10.88
CA LYS A 382 -10.48 27.16 -9.82
C LYS A 382 -9.05 26.64 -9.66
N SER A 383 -8.50 26.04 -10.71
CA SER A 383 -7.12 25.52 -10.73
C SER A 383 -6.08 26.64 -10.62
N ALA A 384 -6.45 27.88 -10.92
CA ALA A 384 -5.57 29.02 -10.69
C ALA A 384 -5.29 29.22 -9.19
N LEU A 385 -6.30 29.08 -8.33
CA LEU A 385 -6.10 29.13 -6.89
C LEU A 385 -5.26 27.94 -6.41
N ALA A 386 -5.53 26.73 -6.92
CA ALA A 386 -4.74 25.54 -6.59
C ALA A 386 -3.25 25.69 -6.94
N ASP A 387 -2.94 26.15 -8.16
CA ASP A 387 -1.56 26.39 -8.62
C ASP A 387 -0.85 27.45 -7.76
N VAL A 388 -1.56 28.52 -7.37
CA VAL A 388 -1.03 29.56 -6.47
C VAL A 388 -0.69 28.98 -5.10
N LEU A 389 -1.62 28.24 -4.48
CA LEU A 389 -1.39 27.60 -3.19
C LEU A 389 -0.22 26.61 -3.27
N ALA A 390 -0.12 25.84 -4.36
CA ALA A 390 0.96 24.91 -4.62
C ALA A 390 2.32 25.63 -4.76
N LEU A 391 2.39 26.72 -5.54
CA LEU A 391 3.61 27.50 -5.73
C LEU A 391 4.08 28.13 -4.41
N VAL A 392 3.20 28.81 -3.68
CA VAL A 392 3.55 29.49 -2.43
C VAL A 392 3.86 28.47 -1.31
N GLY A 393 3.20 27.32 -1.33
CA GLY A 393 3.49 26.17 -0.49
C GLY A 393 4.72 25.35 -0.89
N ASN A 394 5.46 25.79 -1.92
CA ASN A 394 6.67 25.16 -2.44
C ASN A 394 6.50 23.70 -2.90
N SER A 395 5.33 23.37 -3.47
CA SER A 395 5.09 22.10 -4.15
C SER A 395 6.01 21.97 -5.37
N GLN A 396 6.67 20.81 -5.52
CA GLN A 396 7.60 20.57 -6.62
C GLN A 396 6.88 20.26 -7.95
N GLU A 397 5.55 20.17 -7.95
CA GLU A 397 4.71 19.76 -9.08
C GLU A 397 4.44 20.82 -10.15
N HIS A 398 5.28 21.85 -10.22
CA HIS A 398 5.11 23.00 -11.10
C HIS A 398 5.12 22.68 -12.61
N ALA A 399 5.68 21.54 -13.01
CA ALA A 399 5.66 21.09 -14.41
C ALA A 399 4.24 20.80 -14.92
N HIS A 400 3.31 20.48 -14.02
CA HIS A 400 1.93 20.11 -14.34
C HIS A 400 0.91 21.20 -13.98
N PHE A 401 1.37 22.41 -13.64
CA PHE A 401 0.50 23.56 -13.41
C PHE A 401 -0.36 23.86 -14.64
N SER A 402 -1.67 24.01 -14.42
CA SER A 402 -2.64 24.21 -15.51
C SER A 402 -2.79 25.69 -15.88
N PHE A 403 -2.55 26.58 -14.93
CA PHE A 403 -2.71 28.04 -15.03
C PHE A 403 -1.37 28.79 -15.00
N LEU A 404 -0.48 28.47 -14.04
CA LEU A 404 0.83 29.12 -13.87
C LEU A 404 1.90 28.56 -14.83
N LYS A 405 1.59 28.51 -16.13
CA LYS A 405 2.47 28.00 -17.20
C LYS A 405 2.69 28.99 -18.33
N ALA A 406 3.78 28.81 -19.09
CA ALA A 406 4.32 29.81 -20.02
C ALA A 406 3.37 30.20 -21.17
N ASP A 407 2.45 29.32 -21.57
CA ASP A 407 1.40 29.53 -22.58
C ASP A 407 0.09 30.07 -21.99
N ARG A 408 0.04 30.35 -20.68
CA ARG A 408 -1.12 30.86 -19.93
C ARG A 408 -0.73 32.09 -19.11
N PHE A 409 -1.20 32.19 -17.86
CA PHE A 409 -1.07 33.39 -17.03
C PHE A 409 0.38 33.74 -16.66
N ARG A 410 1.26 32.74 -16.55
CA ARG A 410 2.68 33.00 -16.32
C ARG A 410 3.30 33.81 -17.45
N GLY A 411 2.89 33.55 -18.68
CA GLY A 411 3.44 34.16 -19.89
C GLY A 411 4.91 33.78 -20.15
N LYS A 412 5.32 33.83 -21.42
CA LYS A 412 6.70 33.48 -21.82
C LYS A 412 7.75 34.39 -21.21
N ALA A 413 7.41 35.66 -21.01
CA ALA A 413 8.27 36.67 -20.40
C ALA A 413 8.01 36.84 -18.89
N GLY A 414 7.15 36.02 -18.29
CA GLY A 414 6.70 36.18 -16.90
C GLY A 414 5.54 37.16 -16.74
N GLU A 415 5.07 37.84 -17.78
CA GLU A 415 3.94 38.79 -17.71
C GLU A 415 2.62 38.12 -18.14
N PRO A 416 1.48 38.34 -17.44
CA PRO A 416 1.30 39.29 -16.32
C PRO A 416 1.70 38.77 -14.93
N ALA A 417 2.03 37.48 -14.75
CA ALA A 417 2.25 36.88 -13.42
C ALA A 417 3.33 37.55 -12.56
N ARG A 418 4.36 38.15 -13.16
CA ARG A 418 5.44 38.90 -12.49
C ARG A 418 4.90 40.05 -11.65
N GLN A 419 3.75 40.59 -12.04
CA GLN A 419 3.10 41.71 -11.39
C GLN A 419 2.32 41.29 -10.14
N PHE A 420 2.29 40.00 -9.79
CA PHE A 420 1.50 39.48 -8.68
C PHE A 420 2.34 38.68 -7.69
N TYR A 421 1.93 38.76 -6.44
CA TYR A 421 2.55 38.06 -5.34
C TYR A 421 1.50 37.30 -4.54
N GLY A 422 1.82 36.05 -4.18
CA GLY A 422 1.01 35.22 -3.31
C GLY A 422 1.66 35.03 -1.95
N LYS A 423 0.85 35.10 -0.90
CA LYS A 423 1.25 34.88 0.49
C LYS A 423 0.33 33.86 1.14
N LEU A 424 0.90 32.91 1.86
CA LEU A 424 0.19 31.96 2.73
C LEU A 424 0.55 32.26 4.18
N ASP A 425 -0.45 32.60 4.96
CA ASP A 425 -0.37 32.63 6.41
C ASP A 425 -0.78 31.26 6.95
N TRP A 426 0.01 30.74 7.89
CA TRP A 426 -0.21 29.47 8.58
C TRP A 426 -0.82 29.72 9.96
N LEU A 427 -1.54 28.77 10.55
CA LEU A 427 -2.07 28.93 11.93
C LEU A 427 -0.96 29.16 12.96
N ALA A 428 0.26 28.69 12.68
CA ALA A 428 1.48 29.06 13.40
C ALA A 428 2.71 28.91 12.49
N GLY A 429 3.74 29.73 12.71
CA GLY A 429 4.97 29.72 11.91
C GLY A 429 5.13 30.97 11.05
N GLU A 430 6.21 31.03 10.27
CA GLU A 430 6.45 32.15 9.36
C GLU A 430 5.59 32.02 8.09
N PRO A 431 5.02 33.13 7.58
CA PRO A 431 4.28 33.10 6.32
C PRO A 431 5.15 32.69 5.13
N SER A 432 4.60 31.87 4.24
CA SER A 432 5.24 31.53 2.97
C SER A 432 4.83 32.51 1.89
N GLN A 433 5.75 32.84 0.99
CA GLN A 433 5.48 33.86 -0.01
C GLN A 433 6.29 33.67 -1.31
N ALA A 434 5.65 33.93 -2.46
CA ALA A 434 6.24 33.74 -3.78
C ALA A 434 5.64 34.66 -4.85
N ASN A 435 6.46 35.09 -5.81
CA ASN A 435 5.99 35.78 -7.01
C ASN A 435 5.38 34.76 -7.98
N LEU A 436 4.25 35.08 -8.61
CA LEU A 436 3.52 34.11 -9.43
C LEU A 436 4.24 33.73 -10.74
N ALA A 437 5.30 34.44 -11.14
CA ALA A 437 6.15 34.06 -12.26
C ALA A 437 7.34 33.15 -11.87
N ALA A 438 7.58 32.93 -10.57
CA ALA A 438 8.68 32.12 -10.08
C ALA A 438 8.43 30.61 -10.25
N ASN A 439 9.49 29.82 -10.08
CA ASN A 439 9.37 28.39 -9.82
C ASN A 439 9.53 28.14 -8.31
N PRO A 440 8.95 27.03 -7.79
CA PRO A 440 9.28 26.52 -6.46
C PRO A 440 10.79 26.34 -6.31
N ALA A 441 11.31 26.64 -5.12
CA ALA A 441 12.72 26.50 -4.81
C ALA A 441 13.02 25.04 -4.46
N PRO A 442 14.02 24.39 -5.11
CA PRO A 442 14.29 22.97 -4.91
C PRO A 442 14.91 22.65 -3.54
N ASP A 443 15.50 23.66 -2.88
CA ASP A 443 16.14 23.58 -1.57
C ASP A 443 15.20 23.91 -0.40
N ARG A 444 14.00 24.43 -0.69
CA ARG A 444 12.98 24.71 0.33
C ARG A 444 12.13 23.47 0.63
N VAL A 445 11.69 23.36 1.88
CA VAL A 445 10.78 22.31 2.33
C VAL A 445 9.43 22.46 1.63
N GLU A 446 8.90 21.36 1.11
CA GLU A 446 7.55 21.29 0.56
C GLU A 446 6.53 21.34 1.70
N MET A 447 5.84 22.48 1.82
CA MET A 447 4.84 22.73 2.85
C MET A 447 3.42 22.38 2.41
N VAL A 448 3.19 22.15 1.10
CA VAL A 448 1.90 21.76 0.53
C VAL A 448 2.11 20.65 -0.48
N ARG A 449 1.37 19.55 -0.34
CA ARG A 449 1.35 18.48 -1.34
C ARG A 449 0.29 18.80 -2.38
N TYR A 450 0.68 18.93 -3.65
CA TYR A 450 -0.26 19.17 -4.74
C TYR A 450 -0.36 17.95 -5.64
N VAL A 451 -1.57 17.57 -6.02
CA VAL A 451 -1.86 16.53 -7.01
C VAL A 451 -2.60 17.19 -8.17
N PRO A 452 -1.87 17.73 -9.17
CA PRO A 452 -2.48 18.34 -10.35
C PRO A 452 -3.17 17.31 -11.23
N GLN A 453 -4.26 17.73 -11.90
CA GLN A 453 -5.07 16.91 -12.82
C GLN A 453 -4.19 16.15 -13.83
N GLY A 454 -3.35 16.88 -14.58
CA GLY A 454 -2.55 16.28 -15.65
C GLY A 454 -1.50 15.27 -15.18
N ARG A 455 -0.96 15.43 -13.95
CA ARG A 455 -0.07 14.43 -13.36
C ARG A 455 -0.84 13.19 -12.94
N PHE A 456 -1.99 13.37 -12.32
CA PHE A 456 -2.85 12.27 -11.88
C PHE A 456 -3.29 11.40 -13.06
N GLU A 457 -3.75 12.02 -14.15
CA GLU A 457 -4.10 11.33 -15.40
C GLU A 457 -2.90 10.59 -16.02
N ALA A 458 -1.73 11.21 -16.06
CA ALA A 458 -0.52 10.59 -16.60
C ALA A 458 -0.13 9.31 -15.83
N LEU A 459 -0.19 9.36 -14.49
CA LEU A 459 0.09 8.20 -13.63
C LEU A 459 -0.94 7.07 -13.85
N CYS A 460 -2.22 7.41 -14.00
CA CYS A 460 -3.30 6.42 -14.16
C CYS A 460 -3.30 5.78 -15.56
N ASN A 461 -2.86 6.48 -16.60
CA ASN A 461 -2.90 6.03 -18.00
C ASN A 461 -1.63 5.35 -18.51
N GLU A 462 -0.54 5.35 -17.73
CA GLU A 462 0.78 4.86 -18.15
C GLU A 462 0.80 3.40 -18.68
N HIS A 463 -0.06 2.53 -18.13
CA HIS A 463 -0.09 1.10 -18.46
C HIS A 463 -0.51 0.80 -19.92
N VAL A 464 -1.21 1.75 -20.58
CA VAL A 464 -1.56 1.63 -22.02
C VAL A 464 -0.30 1.62 -22.91
N THR A 465 0.84 2.08 -22.38
CA THR A 465 2.13 2.15 -23.10
C THR A 465 3.12 1.03 -22.75
N GLY A 466 2.75 0.08 -21.88
CA GLY A 466 3.57 -1.08 -21.52
C GLY A 466 4.68 -0.81 -20.50
N LYS A 467 4.68 0.36 -19.83
CA LYS A 467 5.61 0.70 -18.72
C LYS A 467 4.81 1.29 -17.56
N SER A 468 4.85 0.67 -16.39
CA SER A 468 4.12 1.10 -15.18
C SER A 468 5.03 1.77 -14.14
N GLU A 469 6.21 2.24 -14.57
CA GLU A 469 7.31 2.60 -13.67
C GLU A 469 7.00 3.80 -12.75
N ASN A 470 6.33 4.84 -13.23
CA ASN A 470 6.10 6.03 -12.40
C ASN A 470 5.04 5.80 -11.33
N PHE A 471 3.97 5.06 -11.64
CA PHE A 471 2.95 4.66 -10.66
C PHE A 471 3.54 3.78 -9.55
N GLU A 472 4.31 2.76 -9.92
CA GLU A 472 4.97 1.89 -8.95
C GLU A 472 5.99 2.64 -8.09
N ARG A 473 6.72 3.60 -8.68
CA ARG A 473 7.66 4.44 -7.93
C ARG A 473 6.98 5.28 -6.86
N GLU A 474 5.80 5.86 -7.15
CA GLU A 474 5.02 6.59 -6.14
C GLU A 474 4.58 5.67 -4.99
N LEU A 475 4.09 4.46 -5.31
CA LEU A 475 3.74 3.49 -4.28
C LEU A 475 4.96 3.10 -3.44
N ARG A 476 6.12 2.82 -4.06
CA ARG A 476 7.38 2.50 -3.37
C ARG A 476 7.85 3.63 -2.45
N SER A 477 7.69 4.88 -2.87
CA SER A 477 8.01 6.05 -2.03
C SER A 477 7.13 6.10 -0.78
N VAL A 478 5.82 5.86 -0.92
CA VAL A 478 4.89 5.83 0.22
C VAL A 478 5.20 4.63 1.14
N ILE A 479 5.49 3.46 0.57
CA ILE A 479 5.93 2.27 1.30
C ILE A 479 7.19 2.56 2.12
N PHE A 480 8.22 3.12 1.50
CA PHE A 480 9.49 3.42 2.16
C PHE A 480 9.33 4.38 3.35
N SER A 481 8.38 5.32 3.26
CA SER A 481 8.07 6.23 4.38
C SER A 481 7.51 5.51 5.62
N HIS A 482 6.95 4.31 5.46
CA HIS A 482 6.40 3.49 6.55
C HIS A 482 7.43 2.60 7.24
N ILE A 483 8.55 2.31 6.56
CA ILE A 483 9.62 1.48 7.11
C ILE A 483 10.33 2.26 8.22
N PRO A 484 10.44 1.70 9.44
CA PRO A 484 11.19 2.31 10.55
C PRO A 484 12.63 2.67 10.15
N ALA A 485 13.17 3.76 10.71
CA ALA A 485 14.51 4.23 10.34
C ALA A 485 15.62 3.18 10.63
N GLU A 486 15.43 2.37 11.67
CA GLU A 486 16.30 1.25 12.04
C GLU A 486 16.33 0.14 10.98
N ASP A 487 15.21 -0.09 10.28
CA ASP A 487 15.08 -1.11 9.24
C ASP A 487 15.52 -0.62 7.85
N ARG A 488 15.79 0.69 7.69
CA ARG A 488 16.21 1.28 6.40
C ARG A 488 17.67 1.02 6.05
N LEU A 489 18.49 0.54 6.99
CA LEU A 489 19.92 0.23 6.75
C LEU A 489 20.72 1.39 6.10
N GLY A 490 20.32 2.65 6.37
CA GLY A 490 20.93 3.83 5.76
C GLY A 490 20.53 4.12 4.31
N ALA A 491 19.63 3.33 3.71
CA ALA A 491 19.08 3.58 2.38
C ALA A 491 18.29 4.90 2.34
N LEU A 492 18.31 5.57 1.19
CA LEU A 492 17.58 6.82 0.96
C LEU A 492 16.24 6.61 0.22
N ASP A 493 16.10 5.47 -0.44
CA ASP A 493 14.90 5.07 -1.18
C ASP A 493 14.68 3.56 -1.09
N PHE A 494 13.54 3.11 -1.62
CA PHE A 494 13.15 1.71 -1.56
C PHE A 494 14.04 0.79 -2.38
N ASP A 495 14.57 1.25 -3.52
CA ASP A 495 15.37 0.44 -4.42
C ASP A 495 16.77 0.18 -3.81
N GLN A 496 17.37 1.19 -3.18
CA GLN A 496 18.61 1.06 -2.39
C GLN A 496 18.43 0.10 -1.21
N LEU A 497 17.26 0.11 -0.55
CA LEU A 497 16.96 -0.79 0.55
C LEU A 497 16.90 -2.25 0.08
N ILE A 498 16.22 -2.51 -1.04
CA ILE A 498 16.17 -3.85 -1.65
C ILE A 498 17.59 -4.30 -2.03
N GLU A 499 18.38 -3.43 -2.66
CA GLU A 499 19.73 -3.78 -3.09
C GLU A 499 20.64 -4.11 -1.90
N ALA A 500 20.59 -3.32 -0.83
CA ALA A 500 21.37 -3.54 0.38
C ALA A 500 21.03 -4.89 1.05
N GLN A 501 19.73 -5.22 1.17
CA GLN A 501 19.29 -6.47 1.80
C GLN A 501 19.55 -7.71 0.94
N GLU A 502 19.41 -7.58 -0.38
CA GLU A 502 19.48 -8.75 -1.28
C GLU A 502 20.86 -9.06 -1.82
N SER A 503 21.83 -8.15 -1.68
CA SER A 503 23.19 -8.31 -2.20
C SER A 503 23.79 -9.69 -1.91
N THR A 504 23.67 -10.16 -0.67
CA THR A 504 24.18 -11.48 -0.24
C THR A 504 23.41 -12.64 -0.87
N LEU A 505 22.08 -12.52 -1.00
CA LEU A 505 21.26 -13.57 -1.63
C LEU A 505 21.48 -13.63 -3.14
N ARG A 506 21.70 -12.48 -3.82
CA ARG A 506 22.06 -12.44 -5.24
C ARG A 506 23.40 -13.13 -5.49
N ALA A 507 24.41 -12.85 -4.67
CA ALA A 507 25.71 -13.51 -4.77
C ALA A 507 25.58 -15.05 -4.62
N ARG A 508 24.78 -15.52 -3.64
CA ARG A 508 24.49 -16.96 -3.47
C ARG A 508 23.75 -17.56 -4.67
N LEU A 509 22.78 -16.83 -5.22
CA LEU A 509 22.00 -17.26 -6.39
C LEU A 509 22.90 -17.41 -7.62
N ASP A 510 23.79 -16.44 -7.85
CA ASP A 510 24.74 -16.45 -8.97
C ASP A 510 25.75 -17.61 -8.85
N GLU A 511 26.23 -17.88 -7.63
CA GLU A 511 27.10 -19.03 -7.37
C GLU A 511 26.40 -20.37 -7.64
N ALA A 512 25.17 -20.53 -7.13
CA ALA A 512 24.36 -21.73 -7.35
C ALA A 512 24.07 -21.95 -8.84
N ARG A 513 23.73 -20.89 -9.59
CA ARG A 513 23.53 -20.94 -11.05
C ARG A 513 24.83 -21.31 -11.78
N LYS A 514 25.99 -20.79 -11.36
CA LYS A 514 27.29 -21.15 -11.95
C LYS A 514 27.64 -22.63 -11.75
N ASN A 515 27.32 -23.18 -10.58
CA ASN A 515 27.48 -24.62 -10.29
C ASN A 515 26.55 -25.47 -11.17
N LEU A 516 25.30 -25.02 -11.35
CA LEU A 516 24.33 -25.66 -12.24
C LEU A 516 24.82 -25.68 -13.70
N VAL A 517 25.31 -24.56 -14.23
CA VAL A 517 25.87 -24.46 -15.60
C VAL A 517 27.01 -25.46 -15.80
N THR A 518 27.88 -25.60 -14.79
CA THR A 518 28.99 -26.56 -14.83
C THR A 518 28.49 -28.00 -14.89
N LEU A 519 27.48 -28.34 -14.07
CA LEU A 519 26.88 -29.67 -14.06
C LEU A 519 26.10 -29.97 -15.35
N ASN A 520 25.37 -29.00 -15.89
CA ASN A 520 24.65 -29.13 -17.17
C ASN A 520 25.61 -29.42 -18.32
N ARG A 521 26.80 -28.81 -18.33
CA ARG A 521 27.87 -29.13 -19.30
C ARG A 521 28.35 -30.58 -19.17
N LEU A 522 28.51 -31.10 -17.95
CA LEU A 522 28.88 -32.49 -17.72
C LEU A 522 27.78 -33.47 -18.15
N ILE A 523 26.50 -33.12 -17.92
CA ILE A 523 25.34 -33.90 -18.35
C ILE A 523 25.32 -33.99 -19.89
N ALA A 524 25.35 -32.85 -20.58
CA ALA A 524 25.35 -32.80 -22.04
C ALA A 524 26.52 -33.59 -22.63
N GLY A 525 27.74 -33.44 -22.09
CA GLY A 525 28.89 -34.22 -22.55
C GLY A 525 28.81 -35.72 -22.26
N THR A 526 27.95 -36.17 -21.33
CA THR A 526 27.68 -37.60 -21.09
C THR A 526 26.64 -38.12 -22.07
N GLU A 527 25.60 -37.32 -22.34
CA GLU A 527 24.56 -37.61 -23.33
C GLU A 527 25.18 -37.75 -24.74
N ASP A 528 26.10 -36.86 -25.10
CA ASP A 528 26.85 -36.95 -26.37
C ASP A 528 27.66 -38.25 -26.48
N GLN A 529 28.29 -38.71 -25.40
CA GLN A 529 29.06 -39.97 -25.38
C GLN A 529 28.18 -41.22 -25.48
N LEU A 530 26.95 -41.15 -25.00
CA LEU A 530 25.97 -42.24 -25.09
C LEU A 530 25.32 -42.38 -26.47
N HIS A 531 25.69 -41.50 -27.42
CA HIS A 531 25.14 -41.54 -28.75
C HIS A 531 25.40 -42.90 -29.45
N PRO A 532 24.37 -43.55 -30.06
CA PRO A 532 24.50 -44.91 -30.60
C PRO A 532 25.63 -45.11 -31.62
N SER A 533 25.93 -44.07 -32.40
CA SER A 533 27.04 -44.12 -33.39
C SER A 533 28.41 -44.27 -32.76
N ILE A 534 28.63 -43.79 -31.53
CA ILE A 534 29.93 -43.89 -30.84
C ILE A 534 30.17 -45.34 -30.43
N ARG A 535 29.17 -45.98 -29.80
CA ARG A 535 29.24 -47.42 -29.46
C ARG A 535 29.47 -48.25 -30.71
N LYS A 536 28.68 -48.02 -31.77
CA LYS A 536 28.81 -48.76 -33.04
C LYS A 536 30.19 -48.59 -33.67
N ASN A 537 30.76 -47.39 -33.65
CA ASN A 537 32.11 -47.14 -34.16
C ASN A 537 33.16 -47.91 -33.36
N ILE A 538 33.08 -47.90 -32.03
CA ILE A 538 34.00 -48.65 -31.17
C ILE A 538 33.88 -50.16 -31.42
N GLU A 539 32.66 -50.69 -31.51
CA GLU A 539 32.41 -52.10 -31.84
C GLU A 539 32.98 -52.49 -33.21
N GLU A 540 32.81 -51.63 -34.23
CA GLU A 540 33.38 -51.82 -35.57
C GLU A 540 34.91 -51.81 -35.55
N GLN A 541 35.54 -50.92 -34.76
CA GLN A 541 36.99 -50.87 -34.59
C GLN A 541 37.52 -52.13 -33.87
N ILE A 542 36.83 -52.61 -32.83
CA ILE A 542 37.17 -53.87 -32.15
C ILE A 542 37.06 -55.05 -33.12
N HIS A 543 36.02 -55.06 -33.96
CA HIS A 543 35.85 -56.08 -34.99
C HIS A 543 37.00 -56.03 -36.00
N LEU A 544 37.36 -54.84 -36.52
CA LEU A 544 38.48 -54.66 -37.44
C LEU A 544 39.80 -55.14 -36.82
N LYS A 545 40.09 -54.81 -35.56
CA LYS A 545 41.28 -55.29 -34.83
C LYS A 545 41.28 -56.81 -34.66
N SER A 546 40.11 -57.40 -34.42
CA SER A 546 39.96 -58.85 -34.30
C SER A 546 40.19 -59.56 -35.65
N VAL A 547 39.73 -58.97 -36.75
CA VAL A 547 40.02 -59.47 -38.11
C VAL A 547 41.51 -59.34 -38.44
N GLN A 548 42.15 -58.21 -38.08
CA GLN A 548 43.59 -58.02 -38.25
C GLN A 548 44.40 -59.09 -37.50
N LEU A 549 44.04 -59.39 -36.24
CA LEU A 549 44.67 -60.48 -35.47
C LEU A 549 44.46 -61.85 -36.12
N ALA A 550 43.26 -62.13 -36.63
CA ALA A 550 42.97 -63.40 -37.32
C ALA A 550 43.78 -63.57 -38.62
N GLU A 551 43.95 -62.49 -39.40
CA GLU A 551 44.77 -62.50 -40.62
C GLU A 551 46.27 -62.65 -40.30
N LEU A 552 46.73 -62.00 -39.23
CA LEU A 552 48.10 -62.18 -38.73
C LEU A 552 48.36 -63.62 -38.28
N GLU A 553 47.41 -64.30 -37.65
CA GLU A 553 47.56 -65.70 -37.26
C GLU A 553 47.72 -66.63 -38.48
N LEU A 554 47.12 -66.31 -39.64
CA LEU A 554 47.34 -67.03 -40.89
C LEU A 554 48.76 -66.83 -41.45
N SER A 555 49.38 -65.68 -41.17
CA SER A 555 50.76 -65.33 -41.56
C SER A 555 51.84 -65.86 -40.61
N LYS A 556 51.45 -66.66 -39.60
CA LYS A 556 52.36 -67.21 -38.59
C LYS A 556 53.48 -68.03 -39.25
N PRO A 557 54.76 -67.73 -38.98
CA PRO A 557 55.88 -68.47 -39.57
C PRO A 557 55.78 -69.98 -39.27
N PRO A 558 55.89 -70.86 -40.29
CA PRO A 558 55.79 -72.31 -40.10
C PRO A 558 56.96 -72.82 -39.27
N ALA A 559 56.68 -73.74 -38.33
CA ALA A 559 57.68 -74.28 -37.41
C ALA A 559 58.78 -75.05 -38.16
N ILE A 560 60.04 -74.62 -38.01
CA ILE A 560 61.22 -75.32 -38.54
C ILE A 560 61.82 -76.17 -37.41
N ALA A 561 62.12 -77.45 -37.68
CA ALA A 561 62.80 -78.32 -36.71
C ALA A 561 64.25 -77.84 -36.48
N ALA A 562 64.68 -77.82 -35.20
CA ALA A 562 66.05 -77.48 -34.85
C ALA A 562 67.03 -78.43 -35.58
N PRO A 563 68.10 -77.91 -36.23
CA PRO A 563 69.01 -78.75 -37.03
C PRO A 563 69.73 -79.80 -36.17
N ALA A 564 69.82 -81.03 -36.68
CA ALA A 564 70.41 -82.19 -35.99
C ALA A 564 71.88 -82.48 -36.37
N GLU A 565 72.55 -81.58 -37.11
CA GLU A 565 73.96 -81.75 -37.45
C GLU A 565 74.85 -81.59 -36.20
N THR A 566 75.84 -82.48 -36.05
CA THR A 566 76.86 -82.37 -35.01
C THR A 566 77.67 -81.10 -35.25
N LEU A 567 77.49 -80.13 -34.35
CA LEU A 567 78.11 -78.82 -34.38
C LEU A 567 79.64 -78.94 -34.26
N THR A 568 80.36 -78.05 -34.93
CA THR A 568 81.78 -77.83 -34.59
C THR A 568 81.88 -77.07 -33.26
N PRO A 569 82.97 -77.23 -32.47
CA PRO A 569 83.11 -76.55 -31.17
C PRO A 569 82.92 -75.02 -31.24
N ASP A 570 83.37 -74.40 -32.34
CA ASP A 570 83.22 -72.97 -32.57
C ASP A 570 81.74 -72.56 -32.80
N GLN A 571 80.93 -73.45 -33.37
CA GLN A 571 79.49 -73.23 -33.64
C GLN A 571 78.60 -73.48 -32.42
N GLU A 572 78.93 -74.43 -31.53
CA GLU A 572 78.27 -74.57 -30.21
C GLU A 572 78.45 -73.30 -29.39
N THR A 573 79.65 -72.73 -29.44
CA THR A 573 79.97 -71.49 -28.71
C THR A 573 79.18 -70.29 -29.25
N ALA A 574 79.05 -70.16 -30.58
CA ALA A 574 78.27 -69.08 -31.21
C ALA A 574 76.76 -69.18 -30.94
N ALA A 575 76.18 -70.38 -31.01
CA ALA A 575 74.75 -70.60 -30.73
C ALA A 575 74.41 -70.40 -29.23
N ALA A 576 75.27 -70.86 -28.32
CA ALA A 576 75.12 -70.60 -26.88
C ALA A 576 75.20 -69.09 -26.58
N THR A 577 76.13 -68.37 -27.22
CA THR A 577 76.26 -66.92 -27.08
C THR A 577 75.02 -66.18 -27.58
N LEU A 578 74.42 -66.61 -28.71
CA LEU A 578 73.18 -66.01 -29.23
C LEU A 578 71.96 -66.29 -28.33
N ALA A 579 71.87 -67.48 -27.73
CA ALA A 579 70.83 -67.80 -26.76
C ALA A 579 70.95 -66.99 -25.47
N GLU A 580 72.17 -66.82 -24.95
CA GLU A 580 72.47 -65.95 -23.79
C GLU A 580 72.12 -64.49 -24.09
N ILE A 581 72.54 -63.97 -25.24
CA ILE A 581 72.22 -62.59 -25.67
C ILE A 581 70.71 -62.39 -25.83
N SER A 582 70.00 -63.34 -26.43
CA SER A 582 68.54 -63.28 -26.58
C SER A 582 67.83 -63.22 -25.22
N THR A 583 68.30 -64.03 -24.25
CA THR A 583 67.77 -64.05 -22.88
C THR A 583 68.07 -62.74 -22.15
N ALA A 584 69.27 -62.18 -22.32
CA ALA A 584 69.64 -60.88 -21.77
C ALA A 584 68.82 -59.71 -22.35
N ILE A 585 68.61 -59.69 -23.68
CA ILE A 585 67.75 -58.69 -24.34
C ILE A 585 66.30 -58.82 -23.88
N ALA A 586 65.78 -60.04 -23.67
CA ALA A 586 64.44 -60.25 -23.15
C ALA A 586 64.30 -59.73 -21.70
N ALA A 587 65.26 -60.02 -20.83
CA ALA A 587 65.27 -59.51 -19.46
C ALA A 587 65.35 -57.97 -19.40
N LEU A 588 66.15 -57.35 -20.28
CA LEU A 588 66.22 -55.90 -20.41
C LEU A 588 64.91 -55.28 -20.94
N ALA A 589 64.19 -55.97 -21.82
CA ALA A 589 62.89 -55.54 -22.31
C ALA A 589 61.80 -55.62 -21.23
N ASP A 590 61.83 -56.66 -20.40
CA ASP A 590 60.92 -56.79 -19.24
C ASP A 590 61.21 -55.71 -18.18
N GLU A 591 62.49 -55.39 -17.94
CA GLU A 591 62.89 -54.28 -17.05
C GLU A 591 62.43 -52.92 -17.62
N GLU A 592 62.63 -52.68 -18.92
CA GLU A 592 62.16 -51.46 -19.61
C GLU A 592 60.63 -51.30 -19.51
N LYS A 593 59.87 -52.38 -19.68
CA LYS A 593 58.41 -52.39 -19.52
C LYS A 593 57.98 -52.06 -18.09
N ALA A 594 58.60 -52.70 -17.09
CA ALA A 594 58.30 -52.43 -15.68
C ALA A 594 58.63 -50.98 -15.28
N ILE A 595 59.71 -50.42 -15.82
CA ILE A 595 60.06 -48.99 -15.63
C ILE A 595 59.02 -48.08 -16.30
N GLY A 596 58.55 -48.43 -17.50
CA GLY A 596 57.47 -47.70 -18.19
C GLY A 596 56.18 -47.63 -17.36
N GLU A 597 55.73 -48.76 -16.82
CA GLU A 597 54.57 -48.83 -15.92
C GLU A 597 54.76 -47.97 -14.64
N ALA A 598 55.97 -47.99 -14.07
CA ALA A 598 56.32 -47.16 -12.93
C ALA A 598 56.31 -45.66 -13.26
N LEU A 599 56.85 -45.25 -14.42
CA LEU A 599 56.83 -43.85 -14.88
C LEU A 599 55.41 -43.33 -15.11
N THR A 600 54.53 -44.14 -15.71
CA THR A 600 53.11 -43.76 -15.91
C THR A 600 52.41 -43.50 -14.57
N ARG A 601 52.62 -44.39 -13.59
CA ARG A 601 52.07 -44.24 -12.23
C ARG A 601 52.62 -43.01 -11.50
N LEU A 602 53.93 -42.77 -11.56
CA LEU A 602 54.57 -41.60 -10.94
C LEU A 602 54.11 -40.29 -11.60
N SER A 603 53.94 -40.28 -12.92
CA SER A 603 53.40 -39.14 -13.67
C SER A 603 51.96 -38.82 -13.25
N ALA A 604 51.11 -39.85 -13.10
CA ALA A 604 49.75 -39.70 -12.60
C ALA A 604 49.72 -39.17 -11.14
N GLN A 605 50.58 -39.71 -10.26
CA GLN A 605 50.72 -39.21 -8.88
C GLN A 605 51.14 -37.74 -8.84
N ARG A 606 52.09 -37.35 -9.70
CA ARG A 606 52.58 -35.98 -9.82
C ARG A 606 51.49 -35.01 -10.29
N LYS A 607 50.75 -35.40 -11.33
CA LYS A 607 49.60 -34.64 -11.82
C LYS A 607 48.56 -34.44 -10.72
N ALA A 608 48.19 -35.52 -10.03
CA ALA A 608 47.23 -35.45 -8.91
C ALA A 608 47.72 -34.52 -7.79
N ALA A 609 49.00 -34.58 -7.42
CA ALA A 609 49.57 -33.70 -6.40
C ALA A 609 49.52 -32.22 -6.82
N ARG A 610 49.79 -31.92 -8.09
CA ARG A 610 49.70 -30.55 -8.63
C ARG A 610 48.26 -30.04 -8.72
N ASP A 611 47.33 -30.88 -9.18
CA ASP A 611 45.90 -30.52 -9.23
C ASP A 611 45.38 -30.19 -7.81
N VAL A 612 45.83 -30.91 -6.79
CA VAL A 612 45.52 -30.61 -5.38
C VAL A 612 46.11 -29.28 -4.92
N LEU A 613 47.38 -28.99 -5.28
CA LEU A 613 48.03 -27.72 -4.93
C LEU A 613 47.35 -26.52 -5.63
N GLU A 614 46.98 -26.65 -6.89
CA GLU A 614 46.20 -25.62 -7.60
C GLU A 614 44.83 -25.40 -6.93
N ARG A 615 44.17 -26.47 -6.50
CA ARG A 615 42.91 -26.36 -5.76
C ARG A 615 43.08 -25.63 -4.43
N PHE A 616 44.17 -25.89 -3.71
CA PHE A 616 44.49 -25.16 -2.48
C PHE A 616 44.76 -23.67 -2.73
N ALA A 617 45.41 -23.32 -3.84
CA ALA A 617 45.60 -21.92 -4.22
C ALA A 617 44.25 -21.21 -4.48
N LEU A 618 43.35 -21.88 -5.21
CA LEU A 618 41.99 -21.38 -5.49
C LEU A 618 41.17 -21.16 -4.21
N ILE A 619 41.21 -22.10 -3.27
CA ILE A 619 40.53 -21.96 -1.96
C ILE A 619 41.08 -20.75 -1.20
N ARG A 620 42.39 -20.52 -1.24
CA ARG A 620 43.02 -19.38 -0.57
C ARG A 620 42.55 -18.04 -1.13
N GLU A 621 42.46 -17.93 -2.45
CA GLU A 621 41.92 -16.72 -3.11
C GLU A 621 40.43 -16.50 -2.77
N GLN A 622 39.63 -17.56 -2.77
CA GLN A 622 38.20 -17.47 -2.41
C GLN A 622 38.00 -16.98 -0.97
N ILE A 623 38.79 -17.49 -0.01
CA ILE A 623 38.71 -17.05 1.39
C ILE A 623 39.17 -15.60 1.54
N ALA A 624 40.22 -15.18 0.81
CA ALA A 624 40.68 -13.79 0.83
C ALA A 624 39.63 -12.82 0.25
N ALA A 625 38.99 -13.21 -0.87
CA ALA A 625 37.89 -12.44 -1.47
C ALA A 625 36.71 -12.30 -0.50
N ALA A 626 36.24 -13.42 0.07
CA ALA A 626 35.16 -13.42 1.06
C ALA A 626 35.51 -12.58 2.30
N GLY A 627 36.76 -12.63 2.77
CA GLY A 627 37.24 -11.80 3.86
C GLY A 627 37.20 -10.30 3.55
N THR A 628 37.43 -9.92 2.29
CA THR A 628 37.36 -8.53 1.83
C THR A 628 35.91 -8.05 1.75
N GLU A 629 35.00 -8.92 1.28
CA GLU A 629 33.57 -8.61 1.19
C GLU A 629 32.94 -8.33 2.57
N ILE A 630 33.33 -9.08 3.60
CA ILE A 630 32.77 -8.91 4.95
C ILE A 630 33.51 -7.87 5.80
N ALA A 631 34.61 -7.29 5.31
CA ALA A 631 35.48 -6.42 6.10
C ALA A 631 34.74 -5.23 6.75
N GLY A 632 33.85 -4.57 6.01
CA GLY A 632 33.05 -3.45 6.53
C GLY A 632 32.05 -3.86 7.62
N GLN A 633 31.48 -5.06 7.52
CA GLN A 633 30.55 -5.60 8.53
C GLN A 633 31.31 -5.99 9.81
N LEU A 634 32.51 -6.56 9.66
CA LEU A 634 33.37 -6.88 10.80
C LEU A 634 33.82 -5.61 11.54
N GLU A 635 34.13 -4.54 10.81
CA GLU A 635 34.43 -3.23 11.41
C GLU A 635 33.25 -2.66 12.20
N LEU A 636 32.03 -2.73 11.64
CA LEU A 636 30.78 -2.37 12.35
C LEU A 636 30.56 -3.20 13.62
N LEU A 637 30.94 -4.47 13.61
CA LEU A 637 30.87 -5.37 14.77
C LEU A 637 32.05 -5.21 15.75
N GLY A 638 33.05 -4.39 15.42
CA GLY A 638 34.26 -4.21 16.22
C GLY A 638 35.17 -5.44 16.26
N LEU A 639 35.09 -6.32 15.25
CA LEU A 639 35.86 -7.57 15.16
C LEU A 639 36.85 -7.50 14.00
N ARG A 640 37.97 -8.25 14.09
CA ARG A 640 38.91 -8.40 12.97
C ARG A 640 38.79 -9.81 12.41
N LEU A 641 38.93 -9.97 11.10
CA LEU A 641 38.83 -11.28 10.42
C LEU A 641 39.66 -12.39 11.12
N PRO A 642 40.91 -12.17 11.56
CA PRO A 642 41.69 -13.21 12.24
C PRO A 642 41.15 -13.62 13.62
N ASP A 643 40.34 -12.78 14.27
CA ASP A 643 39.74 -13.08 15.58
C ASP A 643 38.53 -14.04 15.47
N ILE A 644 38.03 -14.26 14.25
CA ILE A 644 36.78 -14.99 13.97
C ILE A 644 37.03 -16.19 13.05
N LEU A 645 37.98 -16.07 12.12
CA LEU A 645 38.32 -17.10 11.15
C LEU A 645 39.83 -17.20 10.96
N THR A 646 40.38 -18.35 11.35
CA THR A 646 41.75 -18.77 11.02
C THR A 646 41.68 -19.98 10.11
N PHE A 647 42.21 -19.86 8.89
CA PHE A 647 42.26 -20.95 7.92
C PHE A 647 43.71 -21.26 7.55
N GLU A 648 44.13 -22.50 7.81
CA GLU A 648 45.50 -22.96 7.57
C GLU A 648 45.51 -24.12 6.57
N ILE A 649 46.30 -23.99 5.49
CA ILE A 649 46.50 -25.05 4.50
C ILE A 649 47.91 -25.61 4.67
N ASN A 650 48.01 -26.91 4.97
CA ASN A 650 49.29 -27.60 5.04
C ASN A 650 49.65 -28.26 3.70
N GLU A 651 50.42 -27.54 2.88
CA GLU A 651 50.87 -28.02 1.57
C GLU A 651 52.10 -28.95 1.63
N GLY A 652 52.77 -29.03 2.78
CA GLY A 652 54.10 -29.65 2.91
C GLY A 652 54.13 -31.09 2.43
N LYS A 653 53.18 -31.92 2.90
CA LYS A 653 53.10 -33.34 2.52
C LYS A 653 52.80 -33.56 1.04
N VAL A 654 52.01 -32.68 0.43
CA VAL A 654 51.65 -32.80 -1.00
C VAL A 654 52.84 -32.41 -1.88
N ARG A 655 53.59 -31.37 -1.51
CA ARG A 655 54.84 -30.99 -2.17
C ARG A 655 55.94 -32.05 -2.01
N GLU A 656 56.00 -32.72 -0.86
CA GLU A 656 56.90 -33.86 -0.66
C GLU A 656 56.60 -35.01 -1.64
N VAL A 657 55.33 -35.33 -1.87
CA VAL A 657 54.92 -36.36 -2.84
C VAL A 657 55.27 -35.95 -4.29
N ASP A 658 54.97 -34.72 -4.71
CA ASP A 658 55.33 -34.22 -6.07
C ASP A 658 56.85 -34.27 -6.31
N SER A 659 57.64 -33.76 -5.35
CA SER A 659 59.10 -33.74 -5.46
C SER A 659 59.76 -35.12 -5.29
N GLY A 660 59.12 -36.04 -4.57
CA GLY A 660 59.54 -37.43 -4.45
C GLY A 660 59.36 -38.19 -5.76
N ALA A 661 58.16 -38.08 -6.35
CA ALA A 661 57.86 -38.69 -7.64
C ALA A 661 58.75 -38.15 -8.77
N GLU A 662 59.03 -36.84 -8.79
CA GLU A 662 59.95 -36.24 -9.77
C GLU A 662 61.37 -36.80 -9.68
N ARG A 663 61.89 -36.97 -8.45
CA ARG A 663 63.22 -37.56 -8.24
C ARG A 663 63.27 -39.01 -8.73
N GLU A 664 62.27 -39.80 -8.39
CA GLU A 664 62.19 -41.21 -8.79
C GLU A 664 62.05 -41.37 -10.31
N MET A 665 61.20 -40.55 -10.96
CA MET A 665 61.11 -40.49 -12.43
C MET A 665 62.46 -40.15 -13.08
N GLY A 666 63.21 -39.21 -12.51
CA GLY A 666 64.55 -38.86 -12.98
C GLY A 666 65.54 -40.03 -12.90
N THR A 667 65.49 -40.83 -11.82
CA THR A 667 66.32 -42.04 -11.69
C THR A 667 65.94 -43.13 -12.69
N LEU A 668 64.64 -43.35 -12.89
CA LEU A 668 64.12 -44.34 -13.83
C LEU A 668 64.43 -43.96 -15.29
N ALA A 669 64.35 -42.67 -15.65
CA ALA A 669 64.74 -42.17 -16.96
C ALA A 669 66.24 -42.42 -17.26
N ALA A 670 67.11 -42.23 -16.27
CA ALA A 670 68.53 -42.55 -16.41
C ALA A 670 68.78 -44.07 -16.61
N ARG A 671 67.98 -44.94 -15.96
CA ARG A 671 68.06 -46.39 -16.16
C ARG A 671 67.58 -46.80 -17.55
N ILE A 672 66.52 -46.19 -18.09
CA ILE A 672 66.09 -46.41 -19.48
C ILE A 672 67.24 -46.11 -20.46
N GLU A 673 67.95 -45.00 -20.30
CA GLU A 673 69.09 -44.68 -21.17
C GLU A 673 70.26 -45.70 -21.02
N ALA A 674 70.48 -46.24 -19.82
CA ALA A 674 71.43 -47.33 -19.61
C ALA A 674 70.99 -48.62 -20.32
N ILE A 675 69.71 -49.01 -20.20
CA ILE A 675 69.13 -50.18 -20.87
C ILE A 675 69.25 -50.08 -22.39
N LYS A 676 68.98 -48.89 -22.97
CA LYS A 676 69.17 -48.65 -24.42
C LYS A 676 70.61 -48.91 -24.86
N LYS A 677 71.58 -48.47 -24.06
CA LYS A 677 73.01 -48.68 -24.34
C LYS A 677 73.41 -50.16 -24.22
N GLU A 678 72.90 -50.86 -23.22
CA GLU A 678 73.10 -52.31 -23.02
C GLU A 678 72.48 -53.13 -24.17
N ARG A 679 71.26 -52.79 -24.62
CA ARG A 679 70.62 -53.42 -25.79
C ARG A 679 71.41 -53.19 -27.09
N ALA A 680 71.94 -51.98 -27.30
CA ALA A 680 72.75 -51.69 -28.49
C ALA A 680 74.05 -52.51 -28.54
N ASP A 681 74.72 -52.69 -27.39
CA ASP A 681 75.92 -53.54 -27.27
C ASP A 681 75.60 -55.01 -27.54
N HIS A 682 74.53 -55.53 -26.94
CA HIS A 682 74.03 -56.88 -27.17
C HIS A 682 73.62 -57.12 -28.63
N SER A 683 73.00 -56.14 -29.30
CA SER A 683 72.63 -56.23 -30.72
C SER A 683 73.86 -56.31 -31.63
N GLY A 684 74.88 -55.49 -31.41
CA GLY A 684 76.12 -55.52 -32.20
C GLY A 684 76.90 -56.84 -32.01
N ARG A 685 76.87 -57.42 -30.81
CA ARG A 685 77.46 -58.75 -30.53
C ARG A 685 76.66 -59.89 -31.17
N ALA A 686 75.33 -59.75 -31.26
CA ALA A 686 74.48 -60.72 -31.93
C ALA A 686 74.71 -60.75 -33.46
N GLU A 687 74.93 -59.60 -34.09
CA GLU A 687 75.27 -59.52 -35.52
C GLU A 687 76.58 -60.26 -35.84
N GLN A 688 77.63 -60.05 -35.04
CA GLN A 688 78.91 -60.74 -35.20
C GLN A 688 78.81 -62.27 -35.02
N ALA A 689 78.01 -62.74 -34.06
CA ALA A 689 77.81 -64.17 -33.81
C ALA A 689 76.94 -64.84 -34.90
N THR A 690 76.09 -64.08 -35.60
CA THR A 690 75.22 -64.59 -36.68
C THR A 690 75.99 -64.82 -37.99
N GLU A 691 77.07 -64.08 -38.25
CA GLU A 691 77.92 -64.26 -39.44
C GLU A 691 78.71 -65.59 -39.45
N ALA A 692 78.95 -66.19 -38.28
CA ALA A 692 79.70 -67.45 -38.12
C ALA A 692 78.88 -68.74 -38.34
N LEU A 693 77.57 -68.63 -38.61
CA LEU A 693 76.64 -69.77 -38.76
C LEU A 693 76.51 -70.25 -40.23
N ASN A 694 76.29 -71.55 -40.45
CA ASN A 694 76.11 -72.15 -41.78
C ASN A 694 74.67 -71.96 -42.33
N GLY A 695 74.44 -72.29 -43.61
CA GLY A 695 73.15 -72.05 -44.31
C GLY A 695 71.88 -72.53 -43.59
N PRO A 696 71.82 -73.77 -43.07
CA PRO A 696 70.68 -74.28 -42.31
C PRO A 696 70.42 -73.56 -40.97
N GLN A 697 71.48 -73.13 -40.27
CA GLN A 697 71.37 -72.41 -39.00
C GLN A 697 70.91 -70.97 -39.18
N ARG A 698 71.36 -70.30 -40.25
CA ARG A 698 70.87 -68.97 -40.63
C ARG A 698 69.37 -68.99 -40.88
N ALA A 699 68.85 -70.02 -41.56
CA ALA A 699 67.41 -70.19 -41.79
C ALA A 699 66.59 -70.40 -40.49
N TYR A 700 67.14 -71.08 -39.48
CA TYR A 700 66.49 -71.23 -38.16
C TYR A 700 66.50 -69.92 -37.37
N GLN A 701 67.59 -69.15 -37.44
CA GLN A 701 67.67 -67.81 -36.83
C GLN A 701 66.74 -66.80 -37.52
N ASP A 702 66.63 -66.86 -38.84
CA ASP A 702 65.67 -66.06 -39.62
C ASP A 702 64.22 -66.40 -39.25
N HIS A 703 63.92 -67.68 -38.96
CA HIS A 703 62.63 -68.11 -38.43
C HIS A 703 62.35 -67.55 -37.03
N LEU A 704 63.31 -67.58 -36.11
CA LEU A 704 63.17 -66.98 -34.77
C LEU A 704 62.95 -65.46 -34.84
N ASN A 705 63.67 -64.77 -35.74
CA ASN A 705 63.48 -63.35 -35.98
C ASN A 705 62.11 -63.05 -36.61
N ALA A 706 61.66 -63.85 -37.58
CA ALA A 706 60.33 -63.72 -38.17
C ALA A 706 59.21 -63.99 -37.14
N MET A 707 59.40 -64.98 -36.25
CA MET A 707 58.46 -65.29 -35.17
C MET A 707 58.39 -64.16 -34.14
N LYS A 708 59.53 -63.53 -33.82
CA LYS A 708 59.60 -62.37 -32.93
C LYS A 708 58.92 -61.14 -33.54
N THR A 709 59.15 -60.86 -34.82
CA THR A 709 58.47 -59.77 -35.55
C THR A 709 56.95 -59.99 -35.56
N TRP A 710 56.51 -61.22 -35.82
CA TRP A 710 55.10 -61.60 -35.75
C TRP A 710 54.50 -61.39 -34.34
N GLN A 711 55.19 -61.84 -33.29
CA GLN A 711 54.76 -61.62 -31.90
C GLN A 711 54.65 -60.13 -31.53
N MET A 712 55.58 -59.30 -32.00
CA MET A 712 55.50 -57.85 -31.79
C MET A 712 54.27 -57.25 -32.49
N SER A 713 53.99 -57.62 -33.75
CA SER A 713 52.80 -57.14 -34.47
C SER A 713 51.47 -57.61 -33.84
N VAL A 714 51.43 -58.83 -33.29
CA VAL A 714 50.28 -59.30 -32.49
C VAL A 714 50.14 -58.45 -31.23
N GLY A 715 51.24 -58.20 -30.50
CA GLY A 715 51.26 -57.38 -29.30
C GLY A 715 50.87 -55.91 -29.53
N GLU A 716 51.20 -55.33 -30.70
CA GLU A 716 50.81 -53.96 -31.07
C GLU A 716 49.30 -53.82 -31.33
N ILE A 717 48.65 -54.85 -31.88
CA ILE A 717 47.22 -54.82 -32.20
C ILE A 717 46.38 -55.19 -30.97
N GLU A 718 46.81 -56.19 -30.20
CA GLU A 718 46.15 -56.59 -28.95
C GLU A 718 46.33 -55.50 -27.86
N GLY A 719 47.55 -54.98 -27.74
CA GLY A 719 47.95 -53.86 -26.89
C GLY A 719 47.63 -54.04 -25.41
N ALA A 720 47.24 -52.94 -24.76
CA ALA A 720 46.91 -52.90 -23.34
C ALA A 720 45.69 -51.99 -23.10
N PRO A 721 44.95 -52.15 -21.98
CA PRO A 721 43.73 -51.37 -21.69
C PRO A 721 43.89 -49.84 -21.71
N ASP A 722 45.11 -49.33 -21.55
CA ASP A 722 45.46 -47.91 -21.56
C ASP A 722 45.92 -47.38 -22.93
N VAL A 723 46.08 -48.24 -23.94
CA VAL A 723 46.44 -47.86 -25.31
C VAL A 723 45.15 -47.68 -26.15
N PRO A 724 44.72 -46.44 -26.48
CA PRO A 724 43.36 -46.15 -26.95
C PRO A 724 42.93 -46.88 -28.24
N ASP A 725 43.88 -47.10 -29.16
CA ASP A 725 43.61 -47.70 -30.48
C ASP A 725 43.90 -49.21 -30.54
N SER A 726 44.32 -49.80 -29.41
CA SER A 726 44.50 -51.24 -29.28
C SER A 726 43.16 -51.93 -29.04
N LYS A 727 43.09 -53.24 -29.30
CA LYS A 727 41.88 -54.01 -29.04
C LYS A 727 41.46 -53.91 -27.57
N LEU A 728 42.38 -54.14 -26.63
CA LEU A 728 42.09 -54.07 -25.20
C LEU A 728 41.73 -52.65 -24.73
N GLY A 729 42.31 -51.60 -25.32
CA GLY A 729 41.94 -50.21 -25.02
C GLY A 729 40.55 -49.82 -25.52
N LEU A 730 40.15 -50.29 -26.71
CA LEU A 730 38.80 -50.11 -27.23
C LEU A 730 37.75 -50.88 -26.40
N GLU A 731 38.08 -52.10 -25.96
CA GLU A 731 37.25 -52.88 -25.03
C GLU A 731 37.10 -52.20 -23.66
N ALA A 732 38.19 -51.61 -23.13
CA ALA A 732 38.15 -50.82 -21.90
C ALA A 732 37.27 -49.57 -22.06
N ARG A 733 37.35 -48.89 -23.21
CA ARG A 733 36.47 -47.75 -23.53
C ARG A 733 35.00 -48.16 -23.66
N LEU A 734 34.71 -49.35 -24.20
CA LEU A 734 33.36 -49.91 -24.25
C LEU A 734 32.80 -50.16 -22.83
N SER A 735 33.63 -50.71 -21.93
CA SER A 735 33.26 -50.88 -20.52
C SER A 735 33.00 -49.56 -19.80
N GLN A 736 33.75 -48.49 -20.13
CA GLN A 736 33.48 -47.14 -19.61
C GLN A 736 32.13 -46.60 -20.10
N LEU A 737 31.77 -46.83 -21.36
CA LEU A 737 30.46 -46.45 -21.92
C LEU A 737 29.30 -47.13 -21.19
N ASP A 738 29.47 -48.37 -20.73
CA ASP A 738 28.45 -49.11 -19.97
C ASP A 738 28.17 -48.49 -18.59
N GLN A 739 29.11 -47.71 -18.03
CA GLN A 739 28.93 -47.02 -16.74
C GLN A 739 28.26 -45.65 -16.87
N LEU A 740 28.29 -45.04 -18.06
CA LEU A 740 27.78 -43.68 -18.30
C LEU A 740 26.27 -43.50 -17.99
N PRO A 741 25.36 -44.46 -18.22
CA PRO A 741 23.94 -44.28 -17.89
C PRO A 741 23.71 -44.03 -16.40
N ARG A 742 24.41 -44.79 -15.54
CA ARG A 742 24.36 -44.60 -14.09
C ARG A 742 24.92 -43.23 -13.69
N ILE A 743 26.05 -42.83 -14.26
CA ILE A 743 26.66 -41.52 -13.99
C ILE A 743 25.73 -40.38 -14.44
N LEU A 744 25.03 -40.55 -15.57
CA LEU A 744 24.06 -39.59 -16.07
C LEU A 744 22.88 -39.44 -15.10
N ASP A 745 22.34 -40.55 -14.58
CA ASP A 745 21.26 -40.52 -13.59
C ASP A 745 21.70 -39.85 -12.28
N GLU A 746 22.91 -40.16 -11.79
CA GLU A 746 23.50 -39.50 -10.61
C GLU A 746 23.67 -37.98 -10.83
N ARG A 747 24.14 -37.55 -12.01
CA ARG A 747 24.27 -36.13 -12.36
C ARG A 747 22.92 -35.43 -12.51
N ARG A 748 21.92 -36.10 -13.09
CA ARG A 748 20.55 -35.57 -13.19
C ARG A 748 19.93 -35.37 -11.81
N ALA A 749 20.12 -36.32 -10.89
CA ALA A 749 19.70 -36.17 -9.51
C ALA A 749 20.40 -34.98 -8.82
N GLN A 750 21.71 -34.81 -9.03
CA GLN A 750 22.44 -33.64 -8.53
C GLN A 750 21.92 -32.32 -9.12
N ARG A 751 21.50 -32.30 -10.39
CA ARG A 751 20.89 -31.12 -11.03
C ARG A 751 19.59 -30.74 -10.35
N THR A 752 18.73 -31.71 -10.06
CA THR A 752 17.48 -31.47 -9.32
C THR A 752 17.76 -30.90 -7.93
N VAL A 753 18.78 -31.39 -7.22
CA VAL A 753 19.20 -30.84 -5.92
C VAL A 753 19.68 -29.39 -6.04
N LEU A 754 20.51 -29.07 -7.04
CA LEU A 754 20.95 -27.69 -7.29
C LEU A 754 19.79 -26.77 -7.67
N ALA A 755 18.85 -27.24 -8.49
CA ALA A 755 17.64 -26.49 -8.84
C ALA A 755 16.79 -26.20 -7.59
N ALA A 756 16.62 -27.18 -6.68
CA ALA A 756 15.94 -26.98 -5.40
C ALA A 756 16.66 -25.93 -4.52
N GLN A 757 17.99 -25.94 -4.48
CA GLN A 757 18.78 -24.90 -3.78
C GLN A 757 18.55 -23.50 -4.37
N ILE A 758 18.56 -23.38 -5.70
CA ILE A 758 18.26 -22.12 -6.40
C ILE A 758 16.85 -21.65 -6.03
N PHE A 759 15.86 -22.54 -6.05
CA PHE A 759 14.50 -22.22 -5.61
C PHE A 759 14.46 -21.73 -4.16
N HIS A 760 15.15 -22.39 -3.24
CA HIS A 760 15.18 -21.97 -1.84
C HIS A 760 15.77 -20.56 -1.66
N ILE A 761 16.79 -20.20 -2.43
CA ILE A 761 17.35 -18.84 -2.44
C ILE A 761 16.32 -17.82 -2.96
N LEU A 762 15.60 -18.15 -4.04
CA LEU A 762 14.53 -17.30 -4.58
C LEU A 762 13.36 -17.16 -3.59
N ALA A 763 12.98 -18.23 -2.88
CA ALA A 763 11.97 -18.21 -1.84
C ALA A 763 12.39 -17.35 -0.64
N LEU A 764 13.67 -17.44 -0.23
CA LEU A 764 14.21 -16.55 0.80
C LEU A 764 14.19 -15.08 0.37
N GLN A 765 14.51 -14.77 -0.89
CA GLN A 765 14.37 -13.40 -1.42
C GLN A 765 12.91 -12.92 -1.37
N ARG A 766 11.96 -13.76 -1.79
CA ARG A 766 10.52 -13.46 -1.69
C ARG A 766 10.11 -13.18 -0.23
N ASP A 767 10.50 -14.03 0.70
CA ASP A 767 10.12 -13.93 2.11
C ASP A 767 10.77 -12.71 2.79
N GLN A 768 12.00 -12.36 2.43
CA GLN A 768 12.65 -11.12 2.90
C GLN A 768 11.94 -9.87 2.37
N ARG A 769 11.58 -9.85 1.08
CA ARG A 769 10.78 -8.76 0.51
C ARG A 769 9.46 -8.64 1.26
N GLN A 770 8.76 -9.74 1.54
CA GLN A 770 7.47 -9.71 2.25
C GLN A 770 7.57 -8.97 3.60
N LYS A 771 8.66 -9.17 4.35
CA LYS A 771 8.89 -8.49 5.65
C LYS A 771 8.99 -6.97 5.52
N LEU A 772 9.57 -6.45 4.42
CA LEU A 772 9.71 -5.00 4.21
C LEU A 772 8.37 -4.26 4.16
N PHE A 773 7.30 -4.96 3.81
CA PHE A 773 5.98 -4.38 3.67
C PHE A 773 5.02 -4.74 4.80
N GLU A 774 5.43 -5.59 5.74
CA GLU A 774 4.65 -5.93 6.93
C GLU A 774 4.18 -4.68 7.71
N PRO A 775 5.02 -3.62 7.91
CA PRO A 775 4.56 -2.39 8.54
C PRO A 775 3.38 -1.72 7.82
N LEU A 776 3.38 -1.76 6.49
CA LEU A 776 2.32 -1.19 5.68
C LEU A 776 1.08 -2.08 5.65
N GLN A 777 1.25 -3.40 5.55
CA GLN A 777 0.16 -4.37 5.65
C GLN A 777 -0.58 -4.22 7.00
N LYS A 778 0.15 -3.91 8.08
CA LYS A 778 -0.42 -3.62 9.38
C LYS A 778 -1.32 -2.37 9.34
N VAL A 779 -0.84 -1.25 8.78
CA VAL A 779 -1.63 -0.02 8.61
C VAL A 779 -2.91 -0.28 7.81
N ILE A 780 -2.79 -1.05 6.72
CA ILE A 780 -3.94 -1.45 5.89
C ILE A 780 -4.93 -2.30 6.71
N SER A 781 -4.44 -3.22 7.53
CA SER A 781 -5.28 -4.12 8.34
C SER A 781 -5.94 -3.44 9.56
N GLU A 782 -5.33 -2.39 10.10
CA GLU A 782 -5.84 -1.63 11.24
C GLU A 782 -6.98 -0.67 10.83
N ASN A 783 -6.95 -0.17 9.59
CA ASN A 783 -7.99 0.69 9.06
C ASN A 783 -9.13 -0.14 8.46
N SER A 784 -10.27 -0.21 9.17
CA SER A 784 -11.43 -1.02 8.77
C SER A 784 -11.97 -0.65 7.38
N LEU A 785 -11.90 0.64 6.98
CA LEU A 785 -12.24 1.06 5.63
C LEU A 785 -11.35 0.31 4.62
N ILE A 786 -10.03 0.47 4.73
CA ILE A 786 -9.03 -0.09 3.80
C ILE A 786 -9.11 -1.62 3.74
N ARG A 787 -9.28 -2.28 4.88
CA ARG A 787 -9.35 -3.74 4.98
C ARG A 787 -10.66 -4.31 4.44
N ASP A 788 -11.79 -3.81 4.93
CA ASP A 788 -13.09 -4.48 4.75
C ASP A 788 -13.78 -4.03 3.44
N GLU A 789 -13.67 -2.75 3.07
CA GLU A 789 -14.29 -2.21 1.85
C GLU A 789 -13.38 -2.30 0.62
N TYR A 790 -12.09 -1.98 0.75
CA TYR A 790 -11.16 -1.92 -0.39
C TYR A 790 -10.37 -3.20 -0.61
N ARG A 791 -10.36 -4.12 0.36
CA ARG A 791 -9.63 -5.40 0.35
C ARG A 791 -8.19 -5.27 -0.16
N LEU A 792 -7.51 -4.22 0.27
CA LEU A 792 -6.12 -4.01 -0.09
C LEU A 792 -5.26 -5.07 0.58
N GLN A 793 -4.59 -5.87 -0.24
CA GLN A 793 -3.74 -6.94 0.25
C GLN A 793 -2.48 -7.00 -0.57
N PHE A 794 -1.38 -7.16 0.12
CA PHE A 794 -0.15 -7.41 -0.57
C PHE A 794 0.15 -8.89 -0.68
N ARG A 795 0.60 -9.30 -1.88
CA ARG A 795 1.01 -10.67 -2.14
C ARG A 795 2.42 -10.69 -2.70
N SER A 796 3.31 -11.35 -1.99
CA SER A 796 4.61 -11.75 -2.50
C SER A 796 4.48 -13.12 -3.15
N HIS A 797 4.93 -13.24 -4.39
CA HIS A 797 4.94 -14.52 -5.09
C HIS A 797 6.12 -14.62 -6.07
N LEU A 798 6.48 -15.83 -6.47
CA LEU A 798 7.39 -16.05 -7.60
C LEU A 798 6.58 -15.97 -8.90
N ALA A 799 6.85 -14.97 -9.73
CA ALA A 799 6.18 -14.80 -11.01
C ALA A 799 7.00 -15.42 -12.14
N ALA A 800 6.34 -16.18 -13.01
CA ALA A 800 6.85 -16.54 -14.34
C ALA A 800 5.99 -15.89 -15.42
N TYR A 801 6.61 -15.12 -16.33
CA TYR A 801 5.92 -14.63 -17.52
C TYR A 801 5.99 -15.69 -18.61
N HIS A 802 4.87 -16.33 -18.92
CA HIS A 802 4.81 -17.35 -19.97
C HIS A 802 5.32 -16.83 -21.32
N ASP A 803 5.11 -15.55 -21.64
CA ASP A 803 5.69 -14.91 -22.83
C ASP A 803 7.21 -14.85 -22.79
N LEU A 804 7.80 -14.50 -21.64
CA LEU A 804 9.27 -14.45 -21.47
C LEU A 804 9.88 -15.87 -21.55
N VAL A 805 9.23 -16.85 -20.90
CA VAL A 805 9.63 -18.26 -20.97
C VAL A 805 9.60 -18.73 -22.42
N SER A 806 8.52 -18.42 -23.15
CA SER A 806 8.33 -18.75 -24.55
C SER A 806 9.38 -18.10 -25.44
N GLU A 807 9.59 -16.79 -25.32
CA GLU A 807 10.56 -16.03 -26.12
C GLU A 807 11.99 -16.56 -25.93
N ARG A 808 12.42 -16.76 -24.67
CA ARG A 808 13.74 -17.30 -24.36
C ARG A 808 13.89 -18.72 -24.89
N LEU A 809 12.91 -19.58 -24.65
CA LEU A 809 12.96 -20.97 -25.12
C LEU A 809 13.00 -21.04 -26.65
N PHE A 810 12.16 -20.29 -27.35
CA PHE A 810 12.10 -20.26 -28.81
C PHE A 810 13.30 -19.56 -29.45
N SER A 811 14.07 -18.77 -28.70
CA SER A 811 15.38 -18.29 -29.14
C SER A 811 16.42 -19.43 -29.24
N LEU A 812 16.21 -20.52 -28.51
CA LEU A 812 17.10 -21.68 -28.43
C LEU A 812 16.62 -22.85 -29.32
N VAL A 813 15.32 -23.12 -29.36
CA VAL A 813 14.76 -24.30 -30.04
C VAL A 813 13.92 -23.96 -31.28
N LYS A 814 13.82 -24.92 -32.22
CA LYS A 814 13.01 -24.83 -33.44
C LYS A 814 11.55 -25.22 -33.15
N GLN A 815 10.61 -24.44 -33.68
CA GLN A 815 9.17 -24.64 -33.51
C GLN A 815 8.55 -25.47 -34.66
N SER A 816 9.08 -26.67 -34.91
CA SER A 816 8.73 -27.43 -36.12
C SER A 816 7.99 -28.75 -35.89
N ILE A 817 7.87 -29.24 -34.64
CA ILE A 817 7.49 -30.63 -34.34
C ILE A 817 6.65 -30.71 -33.04
N GLY A 818 5.70 -31.64 -32.99
CA GLY A 818 4.88 -31.95 -31.81
C GLY A 818 4.00 -30.79 -31.36
N GLU A 819 3.80 -30.66 -30.04
CA GLU A 819 3.13 -29.51 -29.39
C GLU A 819 3.89 -28.18 -29.60
N LEU A 820 5.13 -28.22 -30.08
CA LEU A 820 5.95 -27.04 -30.41
C LEU A 820 5.81 -26.59 -31.87
N ARG A 821 4.81 -27.10 -32.61
CA ARG A 821 4.58 -26.78 -34.02
C ARG A 821 3.61 -25.60 -34.15
N GLY A 822 4.11 -24.46 -34.63
CA GLY A 822 3.32 -23.23 -34.77
C GLY A 822 3.53 -22.28 -33.60
N GLU A 823 3.47 -20.96 -33.85
CA GLU A 823 3.78 -19.95 -32.84
C GLU A 823 2.72 -19.88 -31.74
N ASP A 824 1.44 -19.90 -32.11
CA ASP A 824 0.32 -19.82 -31.17
C ASP A 824 0.16 -21.11 -30.36
N GLU A 825 0.26 -22.27 -31.01
CA GLU A 825 0.13 -23.58 -30.35
C GLU A 825 1.28 -23.82 -29.36
N SER A 826 2.51 -23.47 -29.72
CA SER A 826 3.67 -23.63 -28.85
C SER A 826 3.63 -22.69 -27.63
N ARG A 827 3.19 -21.44 -27.81
CA ARG A 827 2.94 -20.50 -26.68
C ARG A 827 1.84 -21.01 -25.76
N ALA A 828 0.74 -21.52 -26.32
CA ALA A 828 -0.36 -22.10 -25.53
C ALA A 828 0.10 -23.33 -24.73
N ALA A 829 0.93 -24.20 -25.31
CA ALA A 829 1.47 -25.37 -24.64
C ALA A 829 2.39 -25.04 -23.45
N ILE A 830 3.18 -23.97 -23.55
CA ILE A 830 4.00 -23.45 -22.44
C ILE A 830 3.11 -22.81 -21.39
N ARG A 831 2.17 -21.96 -21.80
CA ARG A 831 1.22 -21.29 -20.89
C ARG A 831 0.44 -22.28 -20.04
N ALA A 832 -0.11 -23.33 -20.65
CA ALA A 832 -0.87 -24.36 -19.93
C ALA A 832 -0.03 -25.06 -18.85
N ARG A 833 1.27 -25.30 -19.10
CA ARG A 833 2.19 -25.91 -18.12
C ARG A 833 2.57 -24.95 -16.99
N VAL A 834 2.77 -23.67 -17.32
CA VAL A 834 3.03 -22.62 -16.31
C VAL A 834 1.81 -22.43 -15.40
N GLU A 835 0.60 -22.39 -15.95
CA GLU A 835 -0.65 -22.20 -15.20
C GLU A 835 -1.06 -23.45 -14.39
N ALA A 836 -0.56 -24.64 -14.74
CA ALA A 836 -0.88 -25.89 -14.03
C ALA A 836 -0.12 -26.08 -12.71
N GLN A 837 0.96 -25.34 -12.48
CA GLN A 837 1.87 -25.54 -11.35
C GLN A 837 1.86 -24.33 -10.40
N ASP A 838 1.97 -24.58 -9.09
CA ASP A 838 2.14 -23.52 -8.09
C ASP A 838 3.62 -23.16 -7.92
N LEU A 839 4.03 -22.08 -8.57
CA LEU A 839 5.43 -21.61 -8.62
C LEU A 839 5.92 -21.00 -7.30
N ASP A 840 5.05 -20.80 -6.31
CA ASP A 840 5.45 -20.41 -4.96
C ASP A 840 6.00 -21.57 -4.13
N THR A 841 5.93 -22.80 -4.65
CA THR A 841 6.39 -24.02 -3.99
C THR A 841 7.54 -24.68 -4.73
N GLU A 842 8.45 -25.31 -3.96
CA GLU A 842 9.59 -26.04 -4.52
C GLU A 842 9.11 -27.16 -5.46
N ALA A 843 8.07 -27.87 -5.03
CA ALA A 843 7.45 -28.94 -5.81
C ALA A 843 6.90 -28.44 -7.15
N GLY A 844 6.19 -27.31 -7.17
CA GLY A 844 5.63 -26.75 -8.40
C GLY A 844 6.69 -26.21 -9.35
N ALA A 845 7.73 -25.54 -8.85
CA ALA A 845 8.83 -25.05 -9.68
C ALA A 845 9.63 -26.20 -10.32
N LEU A 846 9.95 -27.26 -9.56
CA LEU A 846 10.60 -28.45 -10.08
C LEU A 846 9.70 -29.23 -11.05
N ALA A 847 8.40 -29.33 -10.78
CA ALA A 847 7.44 -29.96 -11.68
C ALA A 847 7.35 -29.22 -13.03
N LEU A 848 7.36 -27.87 -13.03
CA LEU A 848 7.42 -27.09 -14.26
C LEU A 848 8.72 -27.37 -15.04
N ALA A 849 9.86 -27.43 -14.35
CA ALA A 849 11.15 -27.74 -14.99
C ALA A 849 11.12 -29.13 -15.67
N ASP A 850 10.57 -30.13 -14.98
CA ASP A 850 10.40 -31.48 -15.50
C ASP A 850 9.41 -31.52 -16.67
N ASP A 851 8.30 -30.79 -16.60
CA ASP A 851 7.28 -30.74 -17.66
C ASP A 851 7.81 -30.07 -18.93
N LEU A 852 8.59 -28.98 -18.79
CA LEU A 852 9.28 -28.33 -19.91
C LEU A 852 10.37 -29.25 -20.50
N HIS A 853 11.13 -29.94 -19.64
CA HIS A 853 12.15 -30.90 -20.09
C HIS A 853 11.53 -32.07 -20.86
N LYS A 854 10.42 -32.65 -20.37
CA LYS A 854 9.66 -33.71 -21.05
C LYS A 854 9.11 -33.25 -22.39
N LEU A 855 8.48 -32.07 -22.44
CA LEU A 855 7.93 -31.49 -23.68
C LEU A 855 9.00 -31.44 -24.78
N LEU A 856 10.21 -31.01 -24.45
CA LEU A 856 11.32 -30.91 -25.40
C LEU A 856 11.86 -32.28 -25.82
N HIS A 857 12.02 -33.23 -24.90
CA HIS A 857 12.47 -34.58 -25.22
C HIS A 857 11.45 -35.38 -26.03
N ASP A 858 10.16 -35.22 -25.78
CA ASP A 858 9.11 -35.86 -26.57
C ASP A 858 9.06 -35.27 -27.99
N ALA A 859 9.25 -33.95 -28.13
CA ALA A 859 9.40 -33.32 -29.44
C ALA A 859 10.67 -33.80 -30.19
N ALA A 860 11.77 -34.02 -29.47
CA ALA A 860 12.99 -34.60 -30.05
C ALA A 860 12.79 -36.05 -30.53
N ARG A 861 12.16 -36.91 -29.71
CA ARG A 861 11.83 -38.30 -30.05
C ARG A 861 10.92 -38.43 -31.27
N GLN A 862 9.96 -37.51 -31.43
CA GLN A 862 9.08 -37.49 -32.61
C GLN A 862 9.85 -37.14 -33.91
N ARG A 863 10.98 -36.44 -33.81
CA ARG A 863 11.85 -36.12 -34.96
C ARG A 863 12.70 -37.31 -35.38
N ALA A 864 13.25 -38.03 -34.42
CA ALA A 864 14.07 -39.21 -34.64
C ALA A 864 13.90 -40.18 -33.47
N SER A 865 13.24 -41.32 -33.70
CA SER A 865 12.99 -42.34 -32.67
C SER A 865 14.28 -42.89 -32.06
N ASP A 866 15.34 -42.92 -32.86
CA ASP A 866 16.62 -43.54 -32.53
C ASP A 866 17.64 -42.52 -31.96
N GLN A 867 17.29 -41.23 -31.94
CA GLN A 867 18.09 -40.11 -31.43
C GLN A 867 17.21 -39.18 -30.60
N ALA A 868 17.02 -39.51 -29.33
CA ALA A 868 16.19 -38.74 -28.39
C ALA A 868 16.91 -37.49 -27.82
N ASP A 869 17.98 -37.02 -28.45
CA ASP A 869 18.79 -35.88 -27.99
C ASP A 869 18.23 -34.53 -28.48
N LEU A 870 18.50 -33.47 -27.72
CA LEU A 870 17.96 -32.14 -28.03
C LEU A 870 18.65 -31.49 -29.24
N ASN A 871 19.78 -32.01 -29.71
CA ASN A 871 20.57 -31.45 -30.81
C ASN A 871 19.74 -31.24 -32.09
N GLY A 872 18.84 -32.19 -32.42
CA GLY A 872 17.95 -32.08 -33.57
C GLY A 872 16.92 -30.96 -33.47
N LEU A 873 16.60 -30.51 -32.25
CA LEU A 873 15.62 -29.46 -31.95
C LEU A 873 16.26 -28.07 -31.82
N MET A 874 17.58 -27.97 -31.63
CA MET A 874 18.29 -26.70 -31.47
C MET A 874 18.26 -25.82 -32.74
N ARG A 875 18.22 -24.50 -32.55
CA ARG A 875 18.51 -23.50 -33.60
C ARG A 875 20.00 -23.50 -33.94
N LYS A 876 20.36 -22.88 -35.06
CA LYS A 876 21.75 -22.80 -35.53
C LYS A 876 22.63 -22.13 -34.46
N ASP A 877 23.80 -22.70 -34.19
CA ASP A 877 24.81 -22.18 -33.24
C ASP A 877 24.35 -22.15 -31.76
N ARG A 878 23.34 -22.95 -31.39
CA ARG A 878 22.86 -23.11 -30.00
C ARG A 878 23.14 -24.52 -29.47
N ALA A 879 23.41 -24.64 -28.17
CA ALA A 879 23.71 -25.91 -27.50
C ALA A 879 22.59 -26.34 -26.54
N PRO A 880 22.32 -27.66 -26.38
CA PRO A 880 21.35 -28.16 -25.40
C PRO A 880 21.59 -27.68 -23.96
N THR A 881 22.84 -27.39 -23.60
CA THR A 881 23.20 -26.83 -22.29
C THR A 881 22.47 -25.52 -22.00
N GLU A 882 22.28 -24.64 -22.98
CA GLU A 882 21.57 -23.36 -22.80
C GLU A 882 20.10 -23.58 -22.42
N VAL A 883 19.50 -24.68 -22.89
CA VAL A 883 18.12 -25.05 -22.56
C VAL A 883 18.05 -25.62 -21.14
N TYR A 884 19.00 -26.47 -20.75
CA TYR A 884 19.10 -26.96 -19.38
C TYR A 884 19.36 -25.82 -18.39
N ASP A 885 20.19 -24.85 -18.76
CA ASP A 885 20.46 -23.66 -17.97
C ASP A 885 19.17 -22.85 -17.81
N LEU A 886 18.44 -22.55 -18.89
CA LEU A 886 17.15 -21.84 -18.81
C LEU A 886 16.14 -22.54 -17.88
N ILE A 887 15.96 -23.85 -18.04
CA ILE A 887 14.94 -24.63 -17.33
C ILE A 887 15.25 -24.77 -15.83
N TYR A 888 16.48 -25.15 -15.48
CA TYR A 888 16.82 -25.52 -14.10
C TYR A 888 17.44 -24.37 -13.30
N SER A 889 17.84 -23.26 -13.93
CA SER A 889 18.33 -22.05 -13.23
C SER A 889 17.20 -21.17 -12.67
N PHE A 890 15.97 -21.46 -13.08
CA PHE A 890 14.79 -20.64 -12.80
C PHE A 890 15.00 -19.15 -13.11
N GLU A 891 15.76 -18.83 -14.16
CA GLU A 891 15.95 -17.44 -14.60
C GLU A 891 14.67 -16.73 -15.02
N TYR A 892 13.61 -17.49 -15.30
CA TYR A 892 12.28 -16.98 -15.59
C TYR A 892 11.41 -16.78 -14.35
N LEU A 893 11.88 -17.16 -13.15
CA LEU A 893 11.22 -16.88 -11.88
C LEU A 893 11.83 -15.65 -11.24
N GLU A 894 10.98 -14.67 -10.95
CA GLU A 894 11.38 -13.48 -10.20
C GLU A 894 10.48 -13.31 -8.99
N PRO A 895 11.03 -12.99 -7.80
CA PRO A 895 10.23 -12.64 -6.64
C PRO A 895 9.51 -11.32 -6.93
N LYS A 896 8.23 -11.40 -7.26
CA LYS A 896 7.37 -10.26 -7.47
C LYS A 896 6.55 -9.96 -6.25
N TYR A 897 6.19 -8.69 -6.18
CA TYR A 897 5.36 -8.16 -5.14
C TYR A 897 4.24 -7.40 -5.80
N THR A 898 3.03 -7.92 -5.65
CA THR A 898 1.84 -7.38 -6.29
C THR A 898 0.91 -6.93 -5.19
N LEU A 899 0.54 -5.66 -5.23
CA LEU A 899 -0.60 -5.17 -4.47
C LEU A 899 -1.87 -5.59 -5.20
N LEU A 900 -2.77 -6.22 -4.47
CA LEU A 900 -4.10 -6.57 -4.90
C LEU A 900 -5.05 -5.49 -4.39
N PHE A 901 -5.82 -4.92 -5.31
CA PHE A 901 -6.94 -4.04 -5.01
C PHE A 901 -8.21 -4.76 -5.44
N GLN A 902 -9.11 -5.05 -4.49
CA GLN A 902 -10.30 -5.88 -4.74
C GLN A 902 -9.95 -7.19 -5.49
N ASP A 903 -8.97 -7.92 -4.98
CA ASP A 903 -8.48 -9.19 -5.55
C ASP A 903 -7.83 -9.07 -6.95
N THR A 904 -7.63 -7.84 -7.46
CA THR A 904 -7.06 -7.57 -8.78
C THR A 904 -5.63 -7.01 -8.68
N PRO A 905 -4.63 -7.59 -9.38
CA PRO A 905 -3.27 -7.04 -9.48
C PRO A 905 -3.22 -5.61 -10.02
N ILE A 906 -2.27 -4.79 -9.56
CA ILE A 906 -2.04 -3.41 -10.07
C ILE A 906 -2.01 -3.35 -11.60
N GLU A 907 -1.34 -4.31 -12.23
CA GLU A 907 -1.12 -4.37 -13.68
C GLU A 907 -2.43 -4.59 -14.47
N GLN A 908 -3.47 -5.09 -13.79
CA GLN A 908 -4.78 -5.37 -14.38
C GLN A 908 -5.83 -4.31 -14.00
N LEU A 909 -5.45 -3.32 -13.19
CA LEU A 909 -6.37 -2.27 -12.77
C LEU A 909 -6.72 -1.32 -13.91
N SER A 910 -7.99 -0.95 -14.00
CA SER A 910 -8.43 0.13 -14.90
C SER A 910 -7.81 1.48 -14.47
N PRO A 911 -7.70 2.47 -15.37
CA PRO A 911 -7.24 3.81 -15.01
C PRO A 911 -8.00 4.42 -13.82
N GLY A 912 -9.31 4.17 -13.73
CA GLY A 912 -10.12 4.59 -12.59
C GLY A 912 -9.74 3.89 -11.28
N GLN A 913 -9.57 2.56 -11.30
CA GLN A 913 -9.13 1.81 -10.11
C GLN A 913 -7.72 2.24 -9.64
N ARG A 914 -6.79 2.50 -10.56
CA ARG A 914 -5.46 3.03 -10.24
C ARG A 914 -5.54 4.42 -9.60
N GLY A 915 -6.43 5.27 -10.11
CA GLY A 915 -6.70 6.60 -9.53
C GLY A 915 -7.24 6.50 -8.10
N ALA A 916 -8.25 5.66 -7.86
CA ALA A 916 -8.81 5.43 -6.53
C ALA A 916 -7.73 4.91 -5.56
N LEU A 917 -6.93 3.93 -6.00
CA LEU A 917 -5.82 3.39 -5.23
C LEU A 917 -4.81 4.47 -4.83
N LEU A 918 -4.38 5.31 -5.78
CA LEU A 918 -3.41 6.37 -5.50
C LEU A 918 -3.96 7.40 -4.50
N LEU A 919 -5.24 7.76 -4.60
CA LEU A 919 -5.89 8.68 -3.65
C LEU A 919 -5.97 8.07 -2.25
N ILE A 920 -6.29 6.78 -2.12
CA ILE A 920 -6.26 6.07 -0.83
C ILE A 920 -4.86 6.16 -0.21
N PHE A 921 -3.82 5.92 -1.00
CA PHE A 921 -2.44 6.02 -0.53
C PHE A 921 -2.07 7.45 -0.10
N TYR A 922 -2.43 8.47 -0.87
CA TYR A 922 -2.13 9.85 -0.49
C TYR A 922 -2.95 10.35 0.71
N LEU A 923 -4.17 9.87 0.90
CA LEU A 923 -5.09 10.41 1.90
C LEU A 923 -5.07 9.64 3.22
N LEU A 924 -4.92 8.32 3.19
CA LEU A 924 -5.01 7.47 4.38
C LEU A 924 -3.68 6.82 4.77
N VAL A 925 -2.81 6.55 3.80
CA VAL A 925 -1.54 5.86 4.06
C VAL A 925 -0.43 6.88 4.34
N ASP A 926 -0.29 7.92 3.52
CA ASP A 926 0.76 8.93 3.66
C ASP A 926 0.77 9.57 5.07
N LYS A 927 1.91 9.46 5.77
CA LYS A 927 2.11 10.02 7.12
C LYS A 927 2.30 11.54 7.11
N LYS A 928 2.50 12.16 5.95
CA LYS A 928 2.71 13.60 5.86
C LYS A 928 1.45 14.36 6.32
N ARG A 929 1.66 15.31 7.23
CA ARG A 929 0.60 16.16 7.82
C ARG A 929 0.32 17.43 7.03
N ASN A 930 1.17 17.77 6.06
CA ASN A 930 1.03 18.96 5.25
C ASN A 930 -0.34 18.99 4.53
N PRO A 931 -0.91 20.17 4.24
CA PRO A 931 -2.14 20.27 3.46
C PRO A 931 -1.98 19.56 2.12
N ILE A 932 -3.04 18.87 1.69
CA ILE A 932 -3.09 18.27 0.36
C ILE A 932 -4.07 19.03 -0.52
N ILE A 933 -3.62 19.33 -1.74
CA ILE A 933 -4.43 19.95 -2.78
C ILE A 933 -4.68 18.92 -3.87
N LEU A 934 -5.95 18.63 -4.15
CA LEU A 934 -6.37 17.70 -5.20
C LEU A 934 -7.06 18.49 -6.32
N ASP A 935 -6.49 18.54 -7.52
CA ASP A 935 -7.15 19.18 -8.67
C ASP A 935 -7.86 18.15 -9.54
N GLN A 936 -9.19 18.15 -9.48
CA GLN A 936 -10.09 17.31 -10.26
C GLN A 936 -9.72 15.81 -10.22
N PRO A 937 -9.64 15.21 -9.01
CA PRO A 937 -9.36 13.77 -8.87
C PRO A 937 -10.44 12.87 -9.52
N GLU A 938 -11.61 13.41 -9.88
CA GLU A 938 -12.76 12.68 -10.42
C GLU A 938 -12.73 12.35 -11.92
N GLU A 939 -11.87 12.96 -12.76
CA GLU A 939 -12.00 12.86 -14.23
C GLU A 939 -11.95 11.43 -14.79
N ASN A 940 -11.26 10.50 -14.11
CA ASN A 940 -11.16 9.09 -14.50
C ASN A 940 -12.06 8.15 -13.67
N LEU A 941 -12.95 8.69 -12.83
CA LEU A 941 -13.80 7.93 -11.91
C LEU A 941 -15.28 8.14 -12.26
N ASP A 942 -16.04 7.06 -12.32
CA ASP A 942 -17.49 7.15 -12.41
C ASP A 942 -18.11 7.55 -11.06
N ASN A 943 -19.36 8.03 -11.08
CA ASN A 943 -20.03 8.53 -9.88
C ASN A 943 -20.25 7.47 -8.80
N GLU A 944 -20.46 6.20 -9.18
CA GLU A 944 -20.64 5.11 -8.21
C GLU A 944 -19.32 4.84 -7.49
N THR A 945 -18.21 4.78 -8.22
CA THR A 945 -16.86 4.66 -7.66
C THR A 945 -16.52 5.85 -6.76
N ILE A 946 -16.88 7.08 -7.13
CA ILE A 946 -16.65 8.26 -6.28
C ILE A 946 -17.38 8.14 -4.94
N VAL A 947 -18.66 7.76 -4.96
CA VAL A 947 -19.48 7.68 -3.73
C VAL A 947 -19.07 6.49 -2.86
N SER A 948 -18.83 5.33 -3.47
CA SER A 948 -18.48 4.11 -2.74
C SER A 948 -17.03 4.11 -2.23
N LEU A 949 -16.09 4.71 -2.96
CA LEU A 949 -14.66 4.64 -2.65
C LEU A 949 -14.06 5.96 -2.15
N LEU A 950 -14.34 7.08 -2.82
CA LEU A 950 -13.61 8.32 -2.54
C LEU A 950 -14.22 9.13 -1.39
N VAL A 951 -15.54 9.17 -1.28
CA VAL A 951 -16.25 9.88 -0.20
C VAL A 951 -15.86 9.37 1.20
N PRO A 952 -15.84 8.05 1.49
CA PRO A 952 -15.43 7.55 2.80
C PRO A 952 -13.96 7.88 3.13
N VAL A 953 -13.09 7.75 2.13
CA VAL A 953 -11.66 8.06 2.22
C VAL A 953 -11.42 9.53 2.56
N LEU A 954 -12.09 10.45 1.87
CA LEU A 954 -12.00 11.89 2.14
C LEU A 954 -12.53 12.26 3.53
N ASN A 955 -13.65 11.64 3.95
CA ASN A 955 -14.21 11.84 5.29
C ASN A 955 -13.25 11.37 6.39
N ALA A 956 -12.57 10.24 6.21
CA ALA A 956 -11.56 9.77 7.16
C ALA A 956 -10.28 10.61 7.14
N ALA A 957 -9.86 11.07 5.95
CA ALA A 957 -8.65 11.87 5.79
C ALA A 957 -8.82 13.30 6.34
N LYS A 958 -9.99 13.95 6.17
CA LYS A 958 -10.23 15.30 6.67
C LYS A 958 -10.17 15.40 8.19
N GLU A 959 -10.40 14.32 8.93
CA GLU A 959 -10.18 14.28 10.40
C GLU A 959 -8.70 14.43 10.79
N ASN A 960 -7.78 14.06 9.90
CA ASN A 960 -6.35 13.96 10.19
C ASN A 960 -5.49 15.06 9.55
N ARG A 961 -5.95 15.68 8.45
CA ARG A 961 -5.22 16.73 7.70
C ARG A 961 -6.17 17.74 7.06
N GLN A 962 -5.64 18.88 6.61
CA GLN A 962 -6.37 19.84 5.78
C GLN A 962 -6.39 19.35 4.34
N ILE A 963 -7.57 19.37 3.70
CA ILE A 963 -7.75 18.95 2.32
C ILE A 963 -8.38 20.12 1.54
N ILE A 964 -7.75 20.50 0.43
CA ILE A 964 -8.28 21.49 -0.49
C ILE A 964 -8.49 20.78 -1.82
N MET A 965 -9.71 20.80 -2.34
CA MET A 965 -10.06 20.04 -3.52
C MET A 965 -10.72 20.95 -4.55
N VAL A 966 -10.19 20.97 -5.76
CA VAL A 966 -10.88 21.55 -6.91
C VAL A 966 -11.75 20.46 -7.51
N THR A 967 -13.05 20.71 -7.62
CA THR A 967 -13.98 19.72 -8.17
C THR A 967 -15.11 20.39 -8.94
N HIS A 968 -15.69 19.64 -9.86
CA HIS A 968 -16.95 19.93 -10.52
C HIS A 968 -18.02 18.86 -10.23
N ASN A 969 -17.72 17.91 -9.33
CA ASN A 969 -18.60 16.81 -8.98
C ASN A 969 -19.36 17.13 -7.67
N PRO A 970 -20.72 17.10 -7.68
CA PRO A 970 -21.50 17.33 -6.47
C PRO A 970 -21.25 16.29 -5.37
N ASN A 971 -20.88 15.05 -5.71
CA ASN A 971 -20.57 14.03 -4.69
C ASN A 971 -19.33 14.42 -3.87
N LEU A 972 -18.35 15.06 -4.49
CA LEU A 972 -17.11 15.48 -3.83
C LEU A 972 -17.26 16.77 -3.02
N ALA A 973 -18.10 17.70 -3.44
CA ALA A 973 -18.34 18.94 -2.70
C ALA A 973 -19.46 18.82 -1.65
N VAL A 974 -20.58 18.19 -2.02
CA VAL A 974 -21.82 18.14 -1.23
C VAL A 974 -21.92 16.86 -0.42
N VAL A 975 -21.73 15.68 -1.03
CA VAL A 975 -21.90 14.39 -0.32
C VAL A 975 -20.74 14.12 0.66
N CYS A 976 -19.52 14.57 0.34
CA CYS A 976 -18.42 14.63 1.31
C CYS A 976 -18.65 15.62 2.47
N ASP A 977 -19.70 16.44 2.41
CA ASP A 977 -20.00 17.50 3.38
C ASP A 977 -18.78 18.40 3.61
N ALA A 978 -18.35 19.12 2.55
CA ALA A 978 -17.24 20.05 2.66
C ALA A 978 -17.56 21.19 3.64
N GLU A 979 -16.67 21.43 4.60
CA GLU A 979 -16.86 22.46 5.61
C GLU A 979 -16.81 23.87 5.01
N GLN A 980 -16.06 24.04 3.92
CA GLN A 980 -15.96 25.30 3.20
C GLN A 980 -16.11 25.08 1.70
N ILE A 981 -16.92 25.92 1.07
CA ILE A 981 -17.06 26.02 -0.37
C ILE A 981 -16.48 27.36 -0.81
N ILE A 982 -15.59 27.32 -1.80
CA ILE A 982 -15.02 28.49 -2.47
C ILE A 982 -15.54 28.50 -3.90
N PHE A 983 -16.45 29.41 -4.20
CA PHE A 983 -16.97 29.62 -5.55
C PHE A 983 -16.08 30.65 -6.29
N ALA A 984 -15.41 30.17 -7.34
CA ALA A 984 -14.55 30.98 -8.20
C ALA A 984 -15.33 31.51 -9.41
N GLU A 985 -15.26 32.83 -9.63
CA GLU A 985 -15.85 33.53 -10.75
C GLU A 985 -14.81 34.37 -11.49
N PHE A 986 -14.85 34.34 -12.82
CA PHE A 986 -13.95 35.12 -13.67
C PHE A 986 -14.74 36.05 -14.58
N ASP A 987 -14.58 37.35 -14.36
CA ASP A 987 -15.17 38.39 -15.21
C ASP A 987 -14.12 38.99 -16.15
N ARG A 988 -14.16 38.55 -17.40
CA ARG A 988 -13.27 39.05 -18.48
C ARG A 988 -13.53 40.51 -18.83
N LYS A 989 -14.75 41.02 -18.59
CA LYS A 989 -15.14 42.40 -18.95
C LYS A 989 -14.79 43.38 -17.84
N ALA A 990 -14.79 42.94 -16.58
CA ALA A 990 -14.36 43.72 -15.44
C ALA A 990 -12.85 43.61 -15.20
N MET A 991 -12.03 44.15 -16.11
CA MET A 991 -10.55 44.21 -15.98
C MET A 991 -9.89 42.84 -15.74
N CYS A 992 -10.46 41.76 -16.29
CA CYS A 992 -10.00 40.38 -16.07
C CYS A 992 -9.97 39.98 -14.58
N SER A 993 -10.95 40.43 -13.78
CA SER A 993 -11.02 40.14 -12.35
C SER A 993 -11.42 38.69 -12.06
N ILE A 994 -10.66 38.01 -11.20
CA ILE A 994 -11.01 36.71 -10.62
C ILE A 994 -11.40 36.93 -9.17
N THR A 995 -12.62 36.52 -8.81
CA THR A 995 -13.16 36.69 -7.46
C THR A 995 -13.54 35.35 -6.86
N TYR A 996 -13.47 35.26 -5.53
CA TYR A 996 -13.74 34.06 -4.77
C TYR A 996 -14.72 34.37 -3.65
N LEU A 997 -15.91 33.78 -3.71
CA LEU A 997 -16.86 33.78 -2.61
C LEU A 997 -16.62 32.53 -1.77
N ALA A 998 -16.33 32.69 -0.48
CA ALA A 998 -16.00 31.59 0.41
C ALA A 998 -17.00 31.50 1.57
N GLY A 999 -17.33 30.30 2.03
CA GLY A 999 -18.26 30.10 3.15
C GLY A 999 -18.82 28.69 3.22
N SER A 1000 -19.89 28.50 3.97
CA SER A 1000 -20.51 27.19 4.19
C SER A 1000 -21.56 26.87 3.11
N ILE A 1001 -22.01 25.60 3.03
CA ILE A 1001 -23.07 25.22 2.10
C ILE A 1001 -24.45 25.75 2.51
N GLU A 1002 -24.63 26.05 3.79
CA GLU A 1002 -25.85 26.65 4.34
C GLU A 1002 -25.95 28.17 4.10
N ASP A 1003 -24.87 28.83 3.68
CA ASP A 1003 -24.94 30.22 3.20
C ASP A 1003 -25.81 30.30 1.94
N PRO A 1004 -26.87 31.13 1.91
CA PRO A 1004 -27.81 31.14 0.80
C PRO A 1004 -27.22 31.57 -0.55
N ALA A 1005 -26.19 32.43 -0.57
CA ALA A 1005 -25.55 32.84 -1.82
C ALA A 1005 -24.69 31.71 -2.38
N LEU A 1006 -23.92 31.03 -1.53
CA LEU A 1006 -23.13 29.86 -1.93
C LEU A 1006 -24.00 28.66 -2.27
N ASN A 1007 -25.05 28.38 -1.51
CA ASN A 1007 -25.98 27.30 -1.81
C ASN A 1007 -26.54 27.42 -3.24
N GLN A 1008 -26.95 28.64 -3.61
CA GLN A 1008 -27.45 28.90 -4.96
C GLN A 1008 -26.34 28.73 -6.01
N ALA A 1009 -25.12 29.18 -5.74
CA ALA A 1009 -23.98 28.98 -6.63
C ALA A 1009 -23.65 27.49 -6.83
N VAL A 1010 -23.63 26.70 -5.74
CA VAL A 1010 -23.42 25.25 -5.76
C VAL A 1010 -24.46 24.56 -6.66
N VAL A 1011 -25.75 24.85 -6.45
CA VAL A 1011 -26.84 24.27 -7.27
C VAL A 1011 -26.73 24.68 -8.74
N ASN A 1012 -26.35 25.93 -9.02
CA ASN A 1012 -26.23 26.40 -10.39
C ASN A 1012 -25.05 25.77 -11.12
N VAL A 1013 -23.91 25.60 -10.43
CA VAL A 1013 -22.66 25.13 -11.03
C VAL A 1013 -22.58 23.61 -11.10
N LEU A 1014 -22.93 22.91 -10.02
CA LEU A 1014 -22.76 21.46 -9.93
C LEU A 1014 -24.00 20.69 -10.40
N GLU A 1015 -25.20 21.26 -10.24
CA GLU A 1015 -26.47 20.55 -10.51
C GLU A 1015 -27.25 21.08 -11.72
N GLY A 1016 -26.70 22.07 -12.44
CA GLY A 1016 -27.30 22.62 -13.65
C GLY A 1016 -28.58 23.43 -13.40
N THR A 1017 -28.71 24.04 -12.22
CA THR A 1017 -29.85 24.83 -11.68
C THR A 1017 -30.96 24.02 -11.02
N LYS A 1018 -31.65 24.66 -10.06
CA LYS A 1018 -32.74 24.05 -9.28
C LYS A 1018 -33.88 23.48 -10.16
N PRO A 1019 -34.39 24.18 -11.19
CA PRO A 1019 -35.42 23.62 -12.07
C PRO A 1019 -34.97 22.37 -12.84
N ALA A 1020 -33.70 22.32 -13.26
CA ALA A 1020 -33.16 21.15 -13.97
C ALA A 1020 -32.98 19.96 -13.02
N PHE A 1021 -32.50 20.19 -11.80
CA PHE A 1021 -32.41 19.19 -10.76
C PHE A 1021 -33.79 18.60 -10.41
N ASP A 1022 -34.77 19.46 -10.14
CA ASP A 1022 -36.12 19.01 -9.78
C ASP A 1022 -36.81 18.26 -10.94
N ASN A 1023 -36.62 18.70 -12.18
CA ASN A 1023 -37.12 17.98 -13.36
C ASN A 1023 -36.50 16.58 -13.51
N ARG A 1024 -35.19 16.43 -13.25
CA ARG A 1024 -34.54 15.10 -13.23
C ARG A 1024 -35.13 14.24 -12.11
N GLY A 1025 -35.23 14.78 -10.89
CA GLY A 1025 -35.81 14.10 -9.74
C GLY A 1025 -37.23 13.58 -10.01
N ASN A 1026 -38.09 14.43 -10.56
CA ASN A 1026 -39.47 14.09 -10.91
C ASN A 1026 -39.60 13.04 -12.02
N LYS A 1027 -38.56 12.81 -12.83
CA LYS A 1027 -38.56 11.75 -13.86
C LYS A 1027 -38.06 10.40 -13.32
N TYR A 1028 -37.33 10.40 -12.21
CA TYR A 1028 -36.82 9.19 -11.55
C TYR A 1028 -37.82 8.62 -10.54
N GLN A 1029 -38.73 9.45 -10.03
CA GLN A 1029 -39.90 9.06 -9.25
C GLN A 1029 -41.02 8.58 -10.17
#